data_AF-A0A922AR18-F1
#
_entry.id   AF-A0A922AR18-F1
#
_cell.length_a   1.000
_cell.length_b   1.000
_cell.length_c   1.000
_cell.angle_alpha   90.00
_cell.angle_beta   90.00
_cell.angle_gamma   90.00
#
_symmetry.space_group_name_H-M   'P 1'
#
loop_
_entity.id
_entity.type
_entity.pdbx_description
1 polymer ?
#
loop_
_entity_poly.entity_id
_entity_poly.type
_entity_poly.pdbx_seq_one_letter_code
_entity_poly.pdbx_strand_id
1 'polypeptide(L)'
;MQMMTVAATQMSCGNPEENIKKAESLVRIASSRGAQVILLQELFQFSYFPIELNAGNFQLATTLEESALVQGMALLAKELHVVIPISFFERYKNSYYNSCAVIDADGTVLGVVRKMHIGDRLGYNEKYYFTPSDNSFKRYGKIGVAIGSDQWYPEVARSLVVQGAELLLYPSAMGSNQYDPNFDARDQWQRVMQGHAAANMTPVICSNRVGGEVVDGIQVTFVGSSFITGQTGEMLKIADRESEGVLVESFDLEKFHVRRASWGLVRDRRPNLYGALLTLSSRLSALTGMNSKAVTTSTPRVARRGNAMSASRLREKLAARNGPRHSVYWVQPKKCETQLPSYANVMESTNMAAASSKTEYTLVGKYTGDWKDGKKHGYGALLYANGNKYEGEWVEGKRQGRGVYWVEEKKRLRKQYAGEWYNDHRHGRGTSFHEDGGKFEGQWLNNKRHGTGRMVYGEDQSVYDGEWVRNERSGRGTLVLANGDRYDGHWLNDMKEGPGRYFYKATRKMYEGEWVEGAPKCGTYHDDTEYNAHDDDFNDEEGRNAFQLPELELAYPEQVLSEGVACIRQDRVREQAFNDAADDENDDVADELRRSSMTATDLEPGAVVFDEQMLRMIQSEFAALLAEQSAAFAENHDKQTAPIRSGCIPCLRLPNLIEVLQLDVTEDQLTELLQEIGANYDTLVSFAECVDILSLLMESQESNVIEEGDEDDDNSNY
;
A
#
# COMPACT_ATOMS: atom_id res chain seq x y z
N MET A 1 -38.33 20.22 -26.51
CA MET A 1 -37.01 19.64 -26.84
C MET A 1 -35.99 20.44 -26.05
N GLN A 2 -35.41 19.86 -24.99
CA GLN A 2 -34.46 20.58 -24.13
C GLN A 2 -33.06 20.37 -24.69
N MET A 3 -32.70 21.16 -25.70
CA MET A 3 -31.35 21.18 -26.24
C MET A 3 -30.41 21.84 -25.23
N MET A 4 -29.29 21.19 -24.93
CA MET A 4 -28.25 21.68 -24.06
C MET A 4 -26.93 21.68 -24.83
N THR A 5 -26.32 22.85 -25.01
CA THR A 5 -25.01 22.96 -25.66
C THR A 5 -23.92 23.07 -24.61
N VAL A 6 -22.89 22.24 -24.72
CA VAL A 6 -21.75 22.20 -23.80
C VAL A 6 -20.45 22.52 -24.53
N ALA A 7 -19.44 22.97 -23.77
CA ALA A 7 -18.10 23.17 -24.29
C ALA A 7 -17.01 22.58 -23.38
N ALA A 8 -15.99 22.02 -24.01
CA ALA A 8 -14.73 21.66 -23.38
C ALA A 8 -13.63 22.55 -23.97
N THR A 9 -12.76 23.08 -23.12
CA THR A 9 -11.65 23.95 -23.53
C THR A 9 -10.31 23.26 -23.32
N GLN A 10 -9.29 23.76 -24.01
CA GLN A 10 -7.92 23.30 -23.85
C GLN A 10 -6.96 24.48 -24.00
N MET A 11 -6.05 24.67 -23.04
CA MET A 11 -5.04 25.74 -23.07
C MET A 11 -3.73 25.35 -22.39
N SER A 12 -2.65 26.03 -22.79
CA SER A 12 -1.40 26.03 -22.04
C SER A 12 -1.44 27.08 -20.94
N CYS A 13 -0.68 26.84 -19.88
CA CYS A 13 -0.59 27.74 -18.74
C CYS A 13 0.87 28.16 -18.51
N GLY A 14 1.01 29.37 -17.97
CA GLY A 14 2.26 29.93 -17.49
C GLY A 14 1.94 30.98 -16.45
N ASN A 15 2.06 32.27 -16.82
CA ASN A 15 1.76 33.38 -15.93
C ASN A 15 0.27 33.42 -15.51
N PRO A 16 -0.06 33.62 -14.21
CA PRO A 16 -1.44 33.58 -13.76
C PRO A 16 -2.40 34.59 -14.38
N GLU A 17 -1.97 35.82 -14.64
CA GLU A 17 -2.83 36.84 -15.25
C GLU A 17 -3.13 36.52 -16.71
N GLU A 18 -2.12 36.03 -17.44
CA GLU A 18 -2.28 35.59 -18.83
C GLU A 18 -3.18 34.36 -18.93
N ASN A 19 -3.05 33.43 -17.98
CA ASN A 19 -3.91 32.26 -17.89
C ASN A 19 -5.38 32.66 -17.73
N ILE A 20 -5.68 33.61 -16.84
CA ILE A 20 -7.05 34.09 -16.61
C ILE A 20 -7.61 34.77 -17.87
N LYS A 21 -6.83 35.65 -18.52
CA LYS A 21 -7.25 36.31 -19.78
C LYS A 21 -7.52 35.30 -20.90
N LYS A 22 -6.66 34.28 -21.01
CA LYS A 22 -6.82 33.21 -21.98
C LYS A 22 -8.08 32.38 -21.70
N ALA A 23 -8.31 32.00 -20.44
CA ALA A 23 -9.52 31.30 -20.02
C ALA A 23 -10.78 32.13 -20.32
N GLU A 24 -10.79 33.42 -19.98
CA GLU A 24 -11.89 34.33 -20.33
C GLU A 24 -12.16 34.35 -21.84
N SER A 25 -11.12 34.48 -22.66
CA SER A 25 -11.24 34.46 -24.12
C SER A 25 -11.88 33.15 -24.62
N LEU A 26 -11.45 32.00 -24.11
CA LEU A 26 -12.01 30.69 -24.46
C LEU A 26 -13.47 30.55 -24.03
N VAL A 27 -13.83 31.04 -22.84
CA VAL A 27 -15.22 31.07 -22.37
C VAL A 27 -16.09 31.94 -23.29
N ARG A 28 -15.62 33.13 -23.68
CA ARG A 28 -16.32 34.01 -24.62
C ARG A 28 -16.48 33.36 -26.00
N ILE A 29 -15.43 32.69 -26.51
CA ILE A 29 -15.50 31.93 -27.77
C ILE A 29 -16.54 30.79 -27.66
N ALA A 30 -16.53 30.02 -26.57
CA ALA A 30 -17.51 28.96 -26.34
C ALA A 30 -18.95 29.50 -26.28
N SER A 31 -19.16 30.57 -25.53
CA SER A 31 -20.46 31.27 -25.43
C SER A 31 -20.93 31.79 -26.80
N SER A 32 -20.04 32.40 -27.60
CA SER A 32 -20.35 32.86 -28.96
C SER A 32 -20.77 31.74 -29.92
N ARG A 33 -20.33 30.50 -29.63
CA ARG A 33 -20.72 29.28 -30.35
C ARG A 33 -21.97 28.61 -29.76
N GLY A 34 -22.64 29.28 -28.82
CA GLY A 34 -23.90 28.85 -28.22
C GLY A 34 -23.76 27.90 -27.02
N ALA A 35 -22.57 27.74 -26.44
CA ALA A 35 -22.38 26.90 -25.27
C ALA A 35 -23.08 27.50 -24.03
N GLN A 36 -23.79 26.67 -23.29
CA GLN A 36 -24.54 27.01 -22.07
C GLN A 36 -23.83 26.50 -20.81
N VAL A 37 -23.04 25.43 -20.93
CA VAL A 37 -22.17 24.92 -19.87
C VAL A 37 -20.75 24.84 -20.43
N ILE A 38 -19.79 25.52 -19.80
CA ILE A 38 -18.42 25.64 -20.31
C ILE A 38 -17.46 25.13 -19.24
N LEU A 39 -16.64 24.13 -19.60
CA LEU A 39 -15.69 23.51 -18.69
C LEU A 39 -14.26 23.96 -19.00
N LEU A 40 -13.59 24.59 -18.03
CA LEU A 40 -12.15 24.86 -18.05
C LEU A 40 -11.35 23.69 -17.47
N GLN A 41 -10.04 23.67 -17.72
CA GLN A 41 -9.12 22.64 -17.21
C GLN A 41 -8.77 22.83 -15.73
N GLU A 42 -8.16 21.81 -15.13
CA GLU A 42 -7.78 21.78 -13.72
C GLU A 42 -6.66 22.79 -13.39
N LEU A 43 -6.82 23.48 -12.25
CA LEU A 43 -5.88 24.45 -11.68
C LEU A 43 -5.32 25.44 -12.73
N PHE A 44 -6.16 25.87 -13.67
CA PHE A 44 -5.72 26.63 -14.85
C PHE A 44 -5.11 28.00 -14.52
N GLN A 45 -5.36 28.54 -13.32
CA GLN A 45 -4.77 29.79 -12.87
C GLN A 45 -3.24 29.73 -12.83
N PHE A 46 -2.65 28.57 -12.55
CA PHE A 46 -1.21 28.43 -12.36
C PHE A 46 -0.60 27.44 -13.35
N SER A 47 0.72 27.49 -13.52
CA SER A 47 1.47 26.27 -13.83
C SER A 47 1.13 25.20 -12.80
N TYR A 48 1.17 23.95 -13.22
CA TYR A 48 0.87 22.78 -12.41
C TYR A 48 1.95 22.58 -11.33
N PHE A 49 1.86 23.37 -10.27
CA PHE A 49 2.77 23.36 -9.13
C PHE A 49 2.89 22.00 -8.40
N PRO A 50 1.95 21.03 -8.51
CA PRO A 50 2.18 19.69 -7.98
C PRO A 50 3.28 18.88 -8.69
N ILE A 51 3.98 19.43 -9.69
CA ILE A 51 5.20 18.82 -10.24
C ILE A 51 6.28 18.68 -9.16
N GLU A 52 6.40 19.67 -8.27
CA GLU A 52 7.40 19.73 -7.20
C GLU A 52 6.77 19.61 -5.80
N LEU A 53 7.61 19.37 -4.79
CA LEU A 53 7.24 19.42 -3.37
C LEU A 53 7.80 20.71 -2.76
N ASN A 54 6.99 21.78 -2.74
CA ASN A 54 7.44 23.09 -2.31
C ASN A 54 6.41 23.74 -1.37
N ALA A 55 6.81 23.98 -0.13
CA ALA A 55 5.96 24.58 0.89
C ALA A 55 5.50 26.01 0.54
N GLY A 56 6.26 26.75 -0.27
CA GLY A 56 5.88 28.09 -0.74
C GLY A 56 4.59 28.08 -1.56
N ASN A 57 4.30 26.99 -2.27
CA ASN A 57 3.11 26.89 -3.11
C ASN A 57 1.79 26.86 -2.32
N PHE A 58 1.79 26.59 -1.01
CA PHE A 58 0.58 26.74 -0.18
C PHE A 58 0.06 28.18 -0.12
N GLN A 59 0.91 29.18 -0.38
CA GLN A 59 0.50 30.59 -0.46
C GLN A 59 -0.37 30.89 -1.68
N LEU A 60 -0.39 30.00 -2.69
CA LEU A 60 -1.25 30.12 -3.87
C LEU A 60 -2.74 29.84 -3.54
N ALA A 61 -3.01 29.19 -2.40
CA ALA A 61 -4.36 28.82 -2.00
C ALA A 61 -5.16 30.03 -1.50
N THR A 62 -6.42 30.12 -1.91
CA THR A 62 -7.35 31.18 -1.49
C THR A 62 -8.57 30.57 -0.81
N THR A 63 -9.20 31.29 0.12
CA THR A 63 -10.55 30.91 0.56
C THR A 63 -11.55 31.15 -0.58
N LEU A 64 -12.70 30.50 -0.55
CA LEU A 64 -13.75 30.71 -1.56
C LEU A 64 -14.15 32.19 -1.62
N GLU A 65 -14.28 32.82 -0.46
CA GLU A 65 -14.71 34.21 -0.30
C GLU A 65 -13.66 35.21 -0.79
N GLU A 66 -12.37 34.91 -0.63
CA GLU A 66 -11.26 35.78 -1.05
C GLU A 66 -10.82 35.54 -2.49
N SER A 67 -11.29 34.47 -3.15
CA SER A 67 -10.82 34.07 -4.47
C SER A 67 -11.28 35.05 -5.56
N ALA A 68 -10.38 35.96 -5.95
CA ALA A 68 -10.59 36.87 -7.07
C ALA A 68 -10.88 36.12 -8.39
N LEU A 69 -10.33 34.91 -8.55
CA LEU A 69 -10.60 34.04 -9.69
C LEU A 69 -12.08 33.64 -9.75
N VAL A 70 -12.61 33.10 -8.66
CA VAL A 70 -14.00 32.63 -8.60
C VAL A 70 -14.96 33.82 -8.75
N GLN A 71 -14.69 34.95 -8.10
CA GLN A 71 -15.50 36.16 -8.22
C GLN A 71 -15.49 36.73 -9.65
N GLY A 72 -14.33 36.81 -10.29
CA GLY A 72 -14.21 37.29 -11.67
C GLY A 72 -14.95 36.39 -12.66
N MET A 73 -14.81 35.07 -12.50
CA MET A 73 -15.53 34.11 -13.34
C MET A 73 -17.03 34.08 -13.08
N ALA A 74 -17.48 34.40 -11.86
CA ALA A 74 -18.89 34.55 -11.55
C ALA A 74 -19.53 35.75 -12.26
N LEU A 75 -18.80 36.88 -12.34
CA LEU A 75 -19.24 38.03 -13.13
C LEU A 75 -19.32 37.69 -14.62
N LEU A 76 -18.33 36.96 -15.14
CA LEU A 76 -18.31 36.51 -16.54
C LEU A 76 -19.46 35.54 -16.85
N ALA A 77 -19.74 34.59 -15.95
CA ALA A 77 -20.87 33.66 -16.07
C ALA A 77 -22.21 34.39 -16.17
N LYS A 78 -22.40 35.41 -15.31
CA LYS A 78 -23.58 36.28 -15.32
C LYS A 78 -23.70 37.11 -16.59
N GLU A 79 -22.58 37.68 -17.05
CA GLU A 79 -22.51 38.50 -18.27
C GLU A 79 -22.92 37.67 -19.50
N LEU A 80 -22.41 36.45 -19.60
CA LEU A 80 -22.60 35.58 -20.77
C LEU A 80 -23.81 34.65 -20.66
N HIS A 81 -24.47 34.60 -19.50
CA HIS A 81 -25.57 33.68 -19.18
C HIS A 81 -25.21 32.20 -19.37
N VAL A 82 -24.07 31.80 -18.82
CA VAL A 82 -23.52 30.43 -18.94
C VAL A 82 -23.11 29.87 -17.59
N VAL A 83 -23.25 28.55 -17.43
CA VAL A 83 -22.76 27.82 -16.25
C VAL A 83 -21.28 27.52 -16.41
N ILE A 84 -20.47 27.83 -15.39
CA ILE A 84 -19.01 27.63 -15.43
C ILE A 84 -18.52 26.99 -14.13
N PRO A 85 -18.11 25.71 -14.15
CA PRO A 85 -17.32 25.11 -13.08
C PRO A 85 -15.87 25.60 -13.12
N ILE A 86 -15.38 26.18 -12.03
CA ILE A 86 -14.05 26.80 -11.93
C ILE A 86 -13.18 26.05 -10.94
N SER A 87 -12.15 25.38 -11.46
CA SER A 87 -11.10 24.75 -10.64
C SER A 87 -10.18 25.81 -10.03
N PHE A 88 -9.93 25.72 -8.72
CA PHE A 88 -9.06 26.61 -7.96
C PHE A 88 -8.40 25.90 -6.78
N PHE A 89 -7.30 26.45 -6.27
CA PHE A 89 -6.64 25.95 -5.07
C PHE A 89 -7.28 26.58 -3.83
N GLU A 90 -8.04 25.77 -3.07
CA GLU A 90 -8.81 26.23 -1.92
C GLU A 90 -8.03 26.07 -0.62
N ARG A 91 -7.99 27.13 0.19
CA ARG A 91 -7.70 27.06 1.62
C ARG A 91 -9.00 27.14 2.38
N TYR A 92 -9.31 26.11 3.15
CA TYR A 92 -10.47 26.07 4.03
C TYR A 92 -10.02 25.80 5.46
N LYS A 93 -10.09 26.84 6.30
CA LYS A 93 -9.48 26.84 7.64
C LYS A 93 -7.98 26.49 7.52
N ASN A 94 -7.57 25.37 8.11
CA ASN A 94 -6.19 24.87 8.09
C ASN A 94 -5.96 23.76 7.05
N SER A 95 -6.96 23.47 6.22
CA SER A 95 -6.89 22.42 5.20
C SER A 95 -6.85 23.00 3.80
N TYR A 96 -6.23 22.27 2.89
CA TYR A 96 -5.97 22.69 1.53
C TYR A 96 -6.59 21.68 0.57
N TYR A 97 -7.32 22.14 -0.44
CA TYR A 97 -8.08 21.27 -1.34
C TYR A 97 -7.89 21.70 -2.79
N ASN A 98 -7.86 20.70 -3.68
CA ASN A 98 -8.12 20.92 -5.08
C ASN A 98 -9.64 20.96 -5.28
N SER A 99 -10.14 22.14 -5.61
CA SER A 99 -11.56 22.45 -5.53
C SER A 99 -12.10 22.98 -6.84
N CYS A 100 -13.41 22.84 -7.03
CA CYS A 100 -14.13 23.38 -8.17
C CYS A 100 -15.39 24.09 -7.67
N ALA A 101 -15.45 25.42 -7.82
CA ALA A 101 -16.63 26.21 -7.55
C ALA A 101 -17.61 26.11 -8.73
N VAL A 102 -18.85 25.72 -8.48
CA VAL A 102 -19.88 25.60 -9.53
C VAL A 102 -20.68 26.89 -9.60
N ILE A 103 -20.49 27.64 -10.69
CA ILE A 103 -21.12 28.96 -10.88
C ILE A 103 -22.27 28.83 -11.87
N ASP A 104 -23.47 29.25 -11.47
CA ASP A 104 -24.66 29.25 -12.31
C ASP A 104 -24.67 30.41 -13.32
N ALA A 105 -25.57 30.34 -14.30
CA ALA A 105 -25.71 31.29 -15.38
C ALA A 105 -26.12 32.71 -14.94
N ASP A 106 -26.56 32.90 -13.71
CA ASP A 106 -26.82 34.22 -13.11
C ASP A 106 -25.64 34.77 -12.30
N GLY A 107 -24.52 34.04 -12.24
CA GLY A 107 -23.33 34.35 -11.46
C GLY A 107 -23.36 33.84 -10.02
N THR A 108 -24.40 33.13 -9.60
CA THR A 108 -24.46 32.57 -8.24
C THR A 108 -23.50 31.40 -8.10
N VAL A 109 -22.65 31.42 -7.08
CA VAL A 109 -21.84 30.25 -6.70
C VAL A 109 -22.73 29.27 -5.95
N LEU A 110 -23.11 28.17 -6.59
CA LEU A 110 -24.02 27.16 -6.02
C LEU A 110 -23.35 26.31 -4.93
N GLY A 111 -22.02 26.19 -4.98
CA GLY A 111 -21.22 25.50 -3.99
C GLY A 111 -19.88 25.03 -4.55
N VAL A 112 -19.17 24.24 -3.74
CA VAL A 112 -17.82 23.76 -4.05
C VAL A 112 -17.79 22.23 -4.06
N VAL A 113 -17.19 21.67 -5.10
CA VAL A 113 -16.77 20.27 -5.19
C VAL A 113 -15.29 20.21 -4.81
N ARG A 114 -14.92 19.31 -3.90
CA ARG A 114 -13.52 19.04 -3.54
C ARG A 114 -13.11 17.69 -4.08
N LYS A 115 -11.91 17.61 -4.64
CA LYS A 115 -11.34 16.38 -5.23
C LYS A 115 -11.26 15.27 -4.18
N MET A 116 -11.65 14.06 -4.55
CA MET A 116 -11.72 12.94 -3.59
C MET A 116 -10.53 12.01 -3.73
N HIS A 117 -10.25 11.57 -4.95
CA HIS A 117 -9.13 10.69 -5.23
C HIS A 117 -7.92 11.57 -5.54
N ILE A 118 -6.94 11.61 -4.63
CA ILE A 118 -5.75 12.44 -4.77
C ILE A 118 -4.63 11.62 -5.42
N GLY A 119 -4.15 12.10 -6.57
CA GLY A 119 -3.06 11.48 -7.32
C GLY A 119 -1.73 11.57 -6.56
N ASP A 120 -0.87 10.58 -6.76
CA ASP A 120 0.47 10.57 -6.16
C ASP A 120 1.42 9.76 -7.03
N ARG A 121 2.29 10.46 -7.73
CA ARG A 121 3.39 9.93 -8.55
C ARG A 121 4.35 11.07 -8.90
N LEU A 122 5.58 10.76 -9.29
CA LEU A 122 6.55 11.74 -9.76
C LEU A 122 5.95 12.64 -10.87
N GLY A 123 5.99 13.97 -10.65
CA GLY A 123 5.36 15.00 -11.49
C GLY A 123 3.88 15.30 -11.18
N TYR A 124 3.27 14.58 -10.24
CA TYR A 124 1.87 14.72 -9.79
C TYR A 124 1.78 14.47 -8.27
N ASN A 125 2.56 15.21 -7.49
CA ASN A 125 2.68 15.09 -6.03
C ASN A 125 1.49 15.73 -5.30
N GLU A 126 0.27 15.47 -5.76
CA GLU A 126 -0.92 16.15 -5.26
C GLU A 126 -1.24 15.87 -3.78
N LYS A 127 -0.89 14.68 -3.28
CA LYS A 127 -1.11 14.31 -1.87
C LYS A 127 -0.36 15.18 -0.87
N TYR A 128 0.70 15.85 -1.29
CA TYR A 128 1.39 16.82 -0.45
C TYR A 128 0.55 18.09 -0.25
N TYR A 129 -0.16 18.53 -1.29
CA TYR A 129 -0.90 19.80 -1.30
C TYR A 129 -2.36 19.65 -0.89
N PHE A 130 -3.01 18.54 -1.23
CA PHE A 130 -4.47 18.43 -1.16
C PHE A 130 -4.91 17.35 -0.18
N THR A 131 -5.74 17.77 0.77
CA THR A 131 -6.50 16.88 1.64
C THR A 131 -7.59 16.21 0.80
N PRO A 132 -7.76 14.88 0.87
CA PRO A 132 -8.89 14.20 0.22
C PRO A 132 -10.21 14.69 0.83
N SER A 133 -11.25 14.84 0.02
CA SER A 133 -12.56 15.20 0.55
C SER A 133 -13.33 14.00 1.07
N ASP A 134 -13.81 14.08 2.32
CA ASP A 134 -14.73 13.11 2.92
C ASP A 134 -16.22 13.40 2.62
N ASN A 135 -16.51 14.44 1.84
CA ASN A 135 -17.88 14.80 1.48
C ASN A 135 -18.48 13.76 0.54
N SER A 136 -19.80 13.63 0.51
CA SER A 136 -20.47 12.87 -0.54
C SER A 136 -20.31 13.55 -1.90
N PHE A 137 -20.28 12.76 -2.99
CA PHE A 137 -20.31 13.31 -4.35
C PHE A 137 -21.53 14.21 -4.50
N LYS A 138 -21.37 15.41 -5.07
CA LYS A 138 -22.48 16.35 -5.27
C LYS A 138 -22.70 16.64 -6.74
N ARG A 139 -23.97 16.75 -7.13
CA ARG A 139 -24.38 17.32 -8.41
C ARG A 139 -25.04 18.68 -8.21
N TYR A 140 -25.02 19.50 -9.25
CA TYR A 140 -25.66 20.81 -9.27
C TYR A 140 -26.58 20.88 -10.48
N GLY A 141 -27.90 20.98 -10.26
CA GLY A 141 -28.87 20.89 -11.34
C GLY A 141 -28.67 19.60 -12.14
N LYS A 142 -28.38 19.73 -13.45
CA LYS A 142 -28.18 18.62 -14.39
C LYS A 142 -26.72 18.18 -14.53
N ILE A 143 -25.76 18.84 -13.88
CA ILE A 143 -24.34 18.57 -14.04
C ILE A 143 -23.75 17.85 -12.81
N GLY A 144 -22.92 16.85 -13.06
CA GLY A 144 -22.03 16.24 -12.07
C GLY A 144 -20.58 16.61 -12.39
N VAL A 145 -19.87 17.19 -11.42
CA VAL A 145 -18.48 17.63 -11.59
C VAL A 145 -17.60 16.80 -10.67
N ALA A 146 -16.45 16.33 -11.18
CA ALA A 146 -15.41 15.68 -10.38
C ALA A 146 -14.04 15.97 -11.01
N ILE A 147 -12.96 15.97 -10.22
CA ILE A 147 -11.73 16.70 -10.61
C ILE A 147 -10.58 15.73 -10.83
N GLY A 148 -9.80 15.94 -11.90
CA GLY A 148 -8.56 15.24 -12.19
C GLY A 148 -8.70 13.72 -12.00
N SER A 149 -7.92 13.14 -11.07
CA SER A 149 -7.88 11.69 -10.83
C SER A 149 -9.23 11.04 -10.50
N ASP A 150 -10.26 11.77 -10.05
CA ASP A 150 -11.61 11.23 -9.88
C ASP A 150 -12.15 10.57 -11.17
N GLN A 151 -11.70 11.02 -12.34
CA GLN A 151 -12.13 10.50 -13.63
C GLN A 151 -11.68 9.05 -13.91
N TRP A 152 -10.77 8.48 -13.11
CA TRP A 152 -10.36 7.09 -13.26
C TRP A 152 -11.33 6.10 -12.60
N TYR A 153 -12.23 6.58 -11.74
CA TYR A 153 -13.04 5.75 -10.85
C TYR A 153 -14.50 5.67 -11.32
N PRO A 154 -14.97 4.51 -11.82
CA PRO A 154 -16.36 4.33 -12.26
C PRO A 154 -17.40 4.64 -11.18
N GLU A 155 -17.02 4.48 -9.91
CA GLU A 155 -17.82 4.75 -8.72
C GLU A 155 -18.26 6.22 -8.67
N VAL A 156 -17.36 7.14 -9.04
CA VAL A 156 -17.62 8.58 -9.06
C VAL A 156 -18.70 8.90 -10.09
N ALA A 157 -18.49 8.46 -11.34
CA ALA A 157 -19.43 8.68 -12.44
C ALA A 157 -20.81 8.11 -12.11
N ARG A 158 -20.85 6.88 -11.58
CA ARG A 158 -22.10 6.23 -11.18
C ARG A 158 -22.81 6.99 -10.06
N SER A 159 -22.08 7.46 -9.07
CA SER A 159 -22.65 8.18 -7.92
C SER A 159 -23.33 9.46 -8.35
N LEU A 160 -22.68 10.26 -9.21
CA LEU A 160 -23.24 11.49 -9.77
C LEU A 160 -24.51 11.23 -10.59
N VAL A 161 -24.52 10.21 -11.43
CA VAL A 161 -25.67 9.87 -12.29
C VAL A 161 -26.84 9.33 -11.49
N VAL A 162 -26.59 8.50 -10.46
CA VAL A 162 -27.65 8.00 -9.57
C VAL A 162 -28.32 9.15 -8.81
N GLN A 163 -27.57 10.20 -8.48
CA GLN A 163 -28.16 11.41 -7.89
C GLN A 163 -29.00 12.21 -8.89
N GLY A 164 -28.80 12.03 -10.20
CA GLY A 164 -29.56 12.67 -11.27
C GLY A 164 -28.75 13.53 -12.23
N ALA A 165 -27.41 13.40 -12.27
CA ALA A 165 -26.61 14.09 -13.27
C ALA A 165 -26.96 13.60 -14.69
N GLU A 166 -27.13 14.54 -15.62
CA GLU A 166 -27.37 14.30 -17.04
C GLU A 166 -26.16 14.64 -17.91
N LEU A 167 -25.14 15.27 -17.33
CA LEU A 167 -23.83 15.57 -17.91
C LEU A 167 -22.75 15.34 -16.85
N LEU A 168 -21.65 14.69 -17.23
CA LEU A 168 -20.48 14.49 -16.37
C LEU A 168 -19.33 15.38 -16.86
N LEU A 169 -18.72 16.16 -15.96
CA LEU A 169 -17.70 17.15 -16.27
C LEU A 169 -16.43 16.85 -15.47
N TYR A 170 -15.30 16.73 -16.17
CA TYR A 170 -13.98 16.47 -15.58
C TYR A 170 -12.94 17.53 -16.01
N PRO A 171 -12.68 18.57 -15.21
CA PRO A 171 -11.48 19.39 -15.38
C PRO A 171 -10.25 18.54 -15.05
N SER A 172 -9.25 18.54 -15.93
CA SER A 172 -8.08 17.66 -15.83
C SER A 172 -6.77 18.39 -16.11
N ALA A 173 -5.69 17.91 -15.47
CA ALA A 173 -4.31 18.20 -15.83
C ALA A 173 -3.53 16.87 -15.94
N MET A 174 -3.70 16.18 -17.06
CA MET A 174 -3.08 14.88 -17.34
C MET A 174 -2.04 15.00 -18.46
N GLY A 175 -0.86 14.45 -18.21
CA GLY A 175 0.30 14.49 -19.10
C GLY A 175 1.17 13.25 -19.01
N SER A 176 2.44 13.41 -19.40
CA SER A 176 3.47 12.37 -19.41
C SER A 176 3.64 11.65 -18.06
N ASN A 177 4.10 10.40 -18.13
CA ASN A 177 4.48 9.60 -16.97
C ASN A 177 6.01 9.62 -16.83
N GLN A 178 6.52 9.99 -15.65
CA GLN A 178 7.96 10.11 -15.42
C GLN A 178 8.63 8.75 -15.15
N TYR A 179 7.92 7.78 -14.58
CA TYR A 179 8.47 6.44 -14.30
C TYR A 179 8.62 5.59 -15.56
N ASP A 180 7.77 5.82 -16.55
CA ASP A 180 7.83 5.15 -17.85
C ASP A 180 7.53 6.17 -18.95
N PRO A 181 8.57 6.82 -19.50
CA PRO A 181 8.43 7.80 -20.58
C PRO A 181 7.81 7.21 -21.86
N ASN A 182 7.85 5.88 -22.04
CA ASN A 182 7.27 5.20 -23.19
C ASN A 182 5.78 4.88 -22.99
N PHE A 183 5.26 5.02 -21.77
CA PHE A 183 3.85 4.75 -21.47
C PHE A 183 2.99 5.99 -21.71
N ASP A 184 2.26 5.98 -22.83
CA ASP A 184 1.25 6.98 -23.13
C ASP A 184 -0.12 6.60 -22.55
N ALA A 185 -0.47 7.20 -21.40
CA ALA A 185 -1.73 6.94 -20.72
C ALA A 185 -2.97 7.57 -21.41
N ARG A 186 -2.78 8.42 -22.43
CA ARG A 186 -3.87 9.20 -23.07
C ARG A 186 -5.03 8.34 -23.52
N ASP A 187 -4.72 7.24 -24.17
CA ASP A 187 -5.71 6.33 -24.74
C ASP A 187 -6.45 5.52 -23.66
N GLN A 188 -5.75 5.13 -22.59
CA GLN A 188 -6.37 4.48 -21.43
C GLN A 188 -7.32 5.45 -20.71
N TRP A 189 -6.85 6.68 -20.50
CA TRP A 189 -7.58 7.77 -19.86
C TRP A 189 -8.90 8.08 -20.58
N GLN A 190 -8.89 8.21 -21.91
CA GLN A 190 -10.12 8.39 -22.68
C GLN A 190 -11.03 7.16 -22.61
N ARG A 191 -10.50 5.94 -22.76
CA ARG A 191 -11.30 4.71 -22.72
C ARG A 191 -12.05 4.51 -21.41
N VAL A 192 -11.43 4.86 -20.28
CA VAL A 192 -12.08 4.79 -18.96
C VAL A 192 -13.31 5.70 -18.92
N MET A 193 -13.17 6.94 -19.37
CA MET A 193 -14.28 7.92 -19.41
C MET A 193 -15.33 7.62 -20.48
N GLN A 194 -14.95 7.03 -21.62
CA GLN A 194 -15.92 6.46 -22.56
C GLN A 194 -16.74 5.35 -21.89
N GLY A 195 -16.10 4.53 -21.06
CA GLY A 195 -16.74 3.54 -20.21
C GLY A 195 -17.74 4.15 -19.23
N HIS A 196 -17.37 5.27 -18.58
CA HIS A 196 -18.29 6.01 -17.70
C HIS A 196 -19.53 6.48 -18.45
N ALA A 197 -19.35 7.04 -19.65
CA ALA A 197 -20.45 7.51 -20.46
C ALA A 197 -21.38 6.38 -20.87
N ALA A 198 -20.82 5.29 -21.41
CA ALA A 198 -21.56 4.12 -21.85
C ALA A 198 -22.31 3.42 -20.70
N ALA A 199 -21.63 3.19 -19.57
CA ALA A 199 -22.21 2.48 -18.42
C ALA A 199 -23.34 3.29 -17.75
N ASN A 200 -23.30 4.61 -17.83
CA ASN A 200 -24.29 5.50 -17.24
C ASN A 200 -25.31 6.06 -18.23
N MET A 201 -25.14 5.82 -19.53
CA MET A 201 -25.92 6.46 -20.59
C MET A 201 -25.99 7.98 -20.43
N THR A 202 -24.84 8.59 -20.21
CA THR A 202 -24.69 10.01 -19.84
C THR A 202 -23.42 10.58 -20.50
N PRO A 203 -23.49 11.69 -21.24
CA PRO A 203 -22.31 12.31 -21.87
C PRO A 203 -21.22 12.69 -20.86
N VAL A 204 -19.96 12.60 -21.29
CA VAL A 204 -18.78 13.06 -20.56
C VAL A 204 -18.11 14.20 -21.32
N ILE A 205 -17.83 15.29 -20.61
CA ILE A 205 -17.10 16.46 -21.07
C ILE A 205 -15.81 16.53 -20.26
N CYS A 206 -14.67 16.55 -20.94
CA CYS A 206 -13.37 16.62 -20.29
C CYS A 206 -12.48 17.68 -20.94
N SER A 207 -11.97 18.57 -20.08
CA SER A 207 -11.07 19.67 -20.47
C SER A 207 -9.71 19.43 -19.83
N ASN A 208 -8.69 19.27 -20.67
CA ASN A 208 -7.33 18.97 -20.25
C ASN A 208 -6.35 20.04 -20.75
N ARG A 209 -5.23 20.16 -20.05
CA ARG A 209 -4.13 21.07 -20.33
C ARG A 209 -3.29 20.64 -21.55
N VAL A 210 -2.61 21.60 -22.19
CA VAL A 210 -1.54 21.36 -23.19
C VAL A 210 -0.25 22.06 -22.81
N GLY A 211 0.84 21.69 -23.49
CA GLY A 211 2.15 22.30 -23.32
C GLY A 211 3.03 21.54 -22.34
N GLY A 212 4.32 21.88 -22.36
CA GLY A 212 5.31 21.37 -21.42
C GLY A 212 5.53 22.36 -20.29
N GLU A 213 5.56 21.85 -19.06
CA GLU A 213 5.90 22.61 -17.86
C GLU A 213 7.07 21.92 -17.14
N VAL A 214 8.07 22.70 -16.75
CA VAL A 214 9.31 22.21 -16.14
C VAL A 214 9.50 22.88 -14.78
N VAL A 215 9.73 22.07 -13.74
CA VAL A 215 10.04 22.53 -12.39
C VAL A 215 11.15 21.65 -11.82
N ASP A 216 12.24 22.24 -11.35
CA ASP A 216 13.43 21.54 -10.80
C ASP A 216 13.91 20.35 -11.64
N GLY A 217 13.95 20.54 -12.97
CA GLY A 217 14.38 19.51 -13.92
C GLY A 217 13.35 18.42 -14.24
N ILE A 218 12.20 18.41 -13.55
CA ILE A 218 11.08 17.51 -13.84
C ILE A 218 10.17 18.17 -14.89
N GLN A 219 10.12 17.59 -16.09
CA GLN A 219 9.28 18.08 -17.18
C GLN A 219 7.99 17.25 -17.32
N VAL A 220 6.84 17.85 -17.10
CA VAL A 220 5.54 17.26 -17.45
C VAL A 220 5.06 17.83 -18.77
N THR A 221 4.77 16.96 -19.74
CA THR A 221 4.14 17.36 -21.01
C THR A 221 2.67 16.97 -20.98
N PHE A 222 1.78 17.95 -20.91
CA PHE A 222 0.35 17.73 -20.90
C PHE A 222 -0.14 17.34 -22.30
N VAL A 223 -0.97 16.30 -22.35
CA VAL A 223 -1.27 15.61 -23.62
C VAL A 223 -2.51 16.16 -24.34
N GLY A 224 -3.07 17.27 -23.86
CA GLY A 224 -4.29 17.86 -24.40
C GLY A 224 -5.38 16.82 -24.51
N SER A 225 -5.80 16.56 -25.75
CA SER A 225 -6.77 15.51 -26.07
C SER A 225 -8.11 15.67 -25.33
N SER A 226 -8.48 16.91 -24.99
CA SER A 226 -9.80 17.26 -24.47
C SER A 226 -10.89 16.72 -25.38
N PHE A 227 -12.04 16.31 -24.83
CA PHE A 227 -13.04 15.62 -25.63
C PHE A 227 -14.45 15.73 -25.05
N ILE A 228 -15.42 15.41 -25.92
CA ILE A 228 -16.83 15.30 -25.59
C ILE A 228 -17.34 13.96 -26.14
N THR A 229 -17.94 13.14 -25.27
CA THR A 229 -18.58 11.88 -25.66
C THR A 229 -20.09 12.05 -25.86
N GLY A 230 -20.68 11.13 -26.61
CA GLY A 230 -22.11 10.90 -26.55
C GLY A 230 -22.47 9.97 -25.39
N GLN A 231 -23.78 9.77 -25.18
CA GLN A 231 -24.30 8.93 -24.10
C GLN A 231 -23.93 7.44 -24.24
N THR A 232 -23.41 6.97 -25.39
CA THR A 232 -22.98 5.57 -25.55
C THR A 232 -21.46 5.39 -25.50
N GLY A 233 -20.73 6.45 -25.14
CA GLY A 233 -19.26 6.45 -25.06
C GLY A 233 -18.55 6.68 -26.38
N GLU A 234 -19.28 6.94 -27.47
CA GLU A 234 -18.72 7.39 -28.74
C GLU A 234 -18.05 8.76 -28.57
N MET A 235 -16.88 8.96 -29.16
CA MET A 235 -16.20 10.26 -29.14
C MET A 235 -16.82 11.15 -30.22
N LEU A 236 -17.52 12.22 -29.81
CA LEU A 236 -18.16 13.15 -30.74
C LEU A 236 -17.20 14.27 -31.15
N LYS A 237 -16.41 14.76 -30.18
CA LYS A 237 -15.38 15.78 -30.39
C LYS A 237 -14.12 15.37 -29.66
N ILE A 238 -12.97 15.60 -30.28
CA ILE A 238 -11.64 15.37 -29.72
C ILE A 238 -10.74 16.52 -30.19
N ALA A 239 -10.03 17.16 -29.27
CA ALA A 239 -8.95 18.10 -29.55
C ALA A 239 -7.66 17.33 -29.82
N ASP A 240 -6.72 17.95 -30.53
CA ASP A 240 -5.38 17.40 -30.65
C ASP A 240 -4.59 17.53 -29.32
N ARG A 241 -3.30 17.18 -29.35
CA ARG A 241 -2.45 17.17 -28.15
C ARG A 241 -1.80 18.50 -27.82
N GLU A 242 -1.87 19.49 -28.71
CA GLU A 242 -0.95 20.63 -28.70
C GLU A 242 -1.70 21.96 -28.81
N SER A 243 -2.71 22.02 -29.66
CA SER A 243 -3.46 23.23 -29.97
C SER A 243 -4.36 23.63 -28.81
N GLU A 244 -4.41 24.94 -28.58
CA GLU A 244 -5.43 25.55 -27.73
C GLU A 244 -6.74 25.67 -28.50
N GLY A 245 -7.87 25.55 -27.78
CA GLY A 245 -9.16 25.70 -28.46
C GLY A 245 -10.38 25.35 -27.63
N VAL A 246 -11.52 25.34 -28.33
CA VAL A 246 -12.84 25.08 -27.77
C VAL A 246 -13.56 24.05 -28.63
N LEU A 247 -14.00 22.97 -27.99
CA LEU A 247 -14.93 21.99 -28.54
C LEU A 247 -16.35 22.34 -28.10
N VAL A 248 -17.33 22.24 -29.00
CA VAL A 248 -18.74 22.53 -28.71
C VAL A 248 -19.60 21.40 -29.27
N GLU A 249 -20.59 20.96 -28.50
CA GLU A 249 -21.55 19.94 -28.91
C GLU A 249 -22.92 20.17 -28.25
N SER A 250 -24.01 19.77 -28.93
CA SER A 250 -25.38 19.96 -28.45
C SER A 250 -26.10 18.64 -28.25
N PHE A 251 -26.80 18.51 -27.13
CA PHE A 251 -27.53 17.30 -26.75
C PHE A 251 -29.01 17.55 -26.56
N ASP A 252 -29.85 16.61 -27.01
CA ASP A 252 -31.26 16.54 -26.61
C ASP A 252 -31.36 15.72 -25.31
N LEU A 253 -31.31 16.41 -24.17
CA LEU A 253 -31.27 15.76 -22.87
C LEU A 253 -32.54 14.98 -22.56
N GLU A 254 -33.70 15.40 -23.08
CA GLU A 254 -34.96 14.68 -22.92
C GLU A 254 -34.92 13.34 -23.66
N LYS A 255 -34.43 13.34 -24.90
CA LYS A 255 -34.22 12.11 -25.66
C LYS A 255 -33.21 11.18 -24.98
N PHE A 256 -32.15 11.73 -24.38
CA PHE A 256 -31.16 10.96 -23.65
C PHE A 256 -31.76 10.36 -22.37
N HIS A 257 -32.56 11.13 -21.64
CA HIS A 257 -33.31 10.67 -20.47
C HIS A 257 -34.20 9.47 -20.81
N VAL A 258 -35.05 9.61 -21.84
CA VAL A 258 -35.95 8.52 -22.29
C VAL A 258 -35.15 7.29 -22.70
N ARG A 259 -34.03 7.46 -23.40
CA ARG A 259 -33.18 6.33 -23.81
C ARG A 259 -32.53 5.62 -22.63
N ARG A 260 -31.96 6.37 -21.68
CA ARG A 260 -31.38 5.84 -20.43
C ARG A 260 -32.42 5.07 -19.61
N ALA A 261 -33.63 5.60 -19.49
CA ALA A 261 -34.74 4.93 -18.83
C ALA A 261 -35.16 3.65 -19.56
N SER A 262 -35.23 3.68 -20.90
CA SER A 262 -35.64 2.52 -21.72
C SER A 262 -34.66 1.35 -21.64
N TRP A 263 -33.35 1.63 -21.56
CA TRP A 263 -32.33 0.60 -21.48
C TRP A 263 -32.24 -0.04 -20.09
N GLY A 264 -32.49 0.74 -19.04
CA GLY A 264 -32.65 0.21 -17.68
C GLY A 264 -31.35 -0.02 -16.90
N LEU A 265 -30.18 0.43 -17.36
CA LEU A 265 -28.90 0.19 -16.62
C LEU A 265 -28.93 0.72 -15.18
N VAL A 266 -29.60 1.84 -14.94
CA VAL A 266 -29.75 2.42 -13.59
C VAL A 266 -30.82 1.65 -12.78
N ARG A 267 -31.92 1.26 -13.42
CA ARG A 267 -33.03 0.50 -12.82
C ARG A 267 -32.61 -0.89 -12.37
N ASP A 268 -31.81 -1.59 -13.17
CA ASP A 268 -31.46 -3.00 -12.99
C ASP A 268 -30.21 -3.20 -12.09
N ARG A 269 -29.69 -2.12 -11.50
CA ARG A 269 -28.61 -2.18 -10.50
C ARG A 269 -29.00 -3.07 -9.33
N ARG A 270 -27.99 -3.67 -8.69
CA ARG A 270 -28.12 -4.52 -7.50
C ARG A 270 -27.34 -3.95 -6.31
N PRO A 271 -27.72 -2.78 -5.74
CA PRO A 271 -27.00 -2.16 -4.62
C PRO A 271 -26.77 -3.10 -3.44
N ASN A 272 -27.73 -3.99 -3.18
CA ASN A 272 -27.65 -5.01 -2.13
C ASN A 272 -26.50 -6.02 -2.35
N LEU A 273 -25.92 -6.11 -3.54
CA LEU A 273 -24.77 -6.96 -3.87
C LEU A 273 -23.46 -6.18 -3.98
N TYR A 274 -23.49 -4.85 -3.89
CA TYR A 274 -22.32 -3.99 -4.14
C TYR A 274 -21.48 -3.70 -2.90
N GLY A 275 -21.71 -4.40 -1.78
CA GLY A 275 -20.96 -4.21 -0.54
C GLY A 275 -19.44 -4.38 -0.70
N ALA A 276 -18.99 -5.18 -1.67
CA ALA A 276 -17.57 -5.30 -1.99
C ALA A 276 -16.93 -3.97 -2.45
N LEU A 277 -17.69 -3.07 -3.08
CA LEU A 277 -17.22 -1.77 -3.54
C LEU A 277 -16.94 -0.80 -2.37
N LEU A 278 -17.49 -1.09 -1.18
CA LEU A 278 -17.23 -0.31 0.04
C LEU A 278 -15.93 -0.72 0.73
N THR A 279 -15.15 -1.60 0.13
CA THR A 279 -13.93 -2.15 0.72
C THR A 279 -12.73 -1.92 -0.19
N LEU A 280 -11.60 -1.48 0.37
CA LEU A 280 -10.33 -1.36 -0.36
C LEU A 280 -9.69 -2.73 -0.65
N SER A 281 -10.10 -3.77 0.08
CA SER A 281 -9.69 -5.16 -0.12
C SER A 281 -10.86 -6.08 0.20
N SER A 282 -10.96 -7.22 -0.50
CA SER A 282 -12.12 -8.12 -0.41
C SER A 282 -12.38 -8.64 1.00
N ARG A 283 -13.20 -7.92 1.79
CA ARG A 283 -13.81 -8.38 3.05
C ARG A 283 -15.32 -8.11 2.98
N LEU A 284 -16.12 -9.10 2.58
CA LEU A 284 -17.57 -9.08 2.86
C LEU A 284 -17.82 -9.88 4.12
N SER A 285 -18.09 -9.20 5.23
CA SER A 285 -18.85 -9.76 6.36
C SER A 285 -20.27 -10.05 5.86
N ALA A 286 -20.77 -11.24 6.18
CA ALA A 286 -22.06 -11.72 5.71
C ALA A 286 -23.21 -10.96 6.36
N LEU A 287 -24.07 -10.34 5.55
CA LEU A 287 -25.45 -10.00 5.92
C LEU A 287 -26.41 -10.68 4.94
N THR A 288 -26.93 -11.78 5.46
CA THR A 288 -28.14 -12.56 5.18
C THR A 288 -29.20 -12.01 4.22
N GLY A 289 -29.72 -12.90 3.36
CA GLY A 289 -31.16 -12.99 3.10
C GLY A 289 -31.61 -13.25 1.65
N MET A 290 -32.10 -14.48 1.42
CA MET A 290 -33.13 -14.89 0.45
C MET A 290 -32.77 -15.32 -0.99
N ASN A 291 -32.88 -16.65 -1.18
CA ASN A 291 -33.64 -17.40 -2.19
C ASN A 291 -33.68 -16.96 -3.67
N SER A 292 -33.17 -17.82 -4.55
CA SER A 292 -33.92 -18.26 -5.74
C SER A 292 -33.36 -19.56 -6.35
N LYS A 293 -34.28 -20.48 -6.70
CA LYS A 293 -34.08 -21.74 -7.41
C LYS A 293 -33.72 -21.52 -8.89
N ALA A 294 -32.87 -22.43 -9.40
CA ALA A 294 -32.77 -23.06 -10.72
C ALA A 294 -32.96 -22.23 -12.02
N VAL A 295 -31.98 -22.31 -12.94
CA VAL A 295 -32.19 -22.56 -14.39
C VAL A 295 -30.95 -23.25 -15.00
N THR A 296 -31.21 -24.28 -15.79
CA THR A 296 -30.33 -25.13 -16.58
C THR A 296 -30.14 -24.64 -18.03
N THR A 297 -29.05 -25.12 -18.66
CA THR A 297 -28.79 -25.28 -20.12
C THR A 297 -28.37 -24.04 -20.94
N SER A 298 -27.18 -24.08 -21.55
CA SER A 298 -26.94 -24.65 -22.89
C SER A 298 -25.52 -24.31 -23.40
N THR A 299 -24.89 -25.25 -24.08
CA THR A 299 -23.60 -25.16 -24.78
C THR A 299 -23.82 -24.96 -26.29
N PRO A 300 -22.86 -24.37 -27.02
CA PRO A 300 -22.67 -24.68 -28.43
C PRO A 300 -21.31 -25.35 -28.71
N ARG A 301 -21.33 -26.22 -29.71
CA ARG A 301 -20.25 -27.11 -30.18
C ARG A 301 -19.48 -26.51 -31.37
N VAL A 302 -18.16 -26.75 -31.34
CA VAL A 302 -17.27 -27.27 -32.41
C VAL A 302 -16.90 -26.38 -33.62
N ALA A 303 -15.59 -26.21 -33.83
CA ALA A 303 -14.92 -26.51 -35.11
C ALA A 303 -13.43 -26.87 -34.90
N ARG A 304 -12.98 -27.97 -35.51
CA ARG A 304 -11.60 -28.50 -35.56
C ARG A 304 -10.96 -28.18 -36.93
N ARG A 305 -9.64 -27.95 -36.95
CA ARG A 305 -8.62 -28.32 -37.96
C ARG A 305 -7.28 -27.84 -37.38
N GLY A 306 -6.16 -28.55 -37.29
CA GLY A 306 -5.70 -29.83 -37.82
C GLY A 306 -4.25 -29.62 -38.30
N ASN A 307 -3.26 -30.19 -37.60
CA ASN A 307 -1.96 -30.59 -38.17
C ASN A 307 -1.23 -31.54 -37.20
N ALA A 308 -0.78 -32.68 -37.73
CA ALA A 308 -0.34 -33.84 -36.97
C ALA A 308 1.17 -33.88 -36.75
N MET A 309 1.59 -34.21 -35.52
CA MET A 309 2.95 -34.62 -35.15
C MET A 309 2.96 -36.09 -34.70
N SER A 310 4.10 -36.77 -34.85
CA SER A 310 4.23 -38.22 -34.67
C SER A 310 3.94 -38.71 -33.23
N ALA A 311 3.31 -39.89 -33.13
CA ALA A 311 2.68 -40.41 -31.91
C ALA A 311 3.61 -40.70 -30.72
N SER A 312 4.93 -40.87 -30.94
CA SER A 312 5.89 -41.11 -29.86
C SER A 312 6.33 -39.81 -29.17
N ARG A 313 6.68 -38.77 -29.94
CA ARG A 313 6.94 -37.41 -29.39
C ARG A 313 5.68 -36.73 -28.88
N LEU A 314 4.50 -37.11 -29.41
CA LEU A 314 3.22 -36.66 -28.88
C LEU A 314 3.00 -37.18 -27.45
N ARG A 315 3.39 -38.42 -27.12
CA ARG A 315 3.16 -39.00 -25.77
C ARG A 315 4.00 -38.36 -24.67
N GLU A 316 5.23 -37.96 -24.94
CA GLU A 316 6.06 -37.22 -23.96
C GLU A 316 5.61 -35.76 -23.80
N LYS A 317 5.27 -35.06 -24.91
CA LYS A 317 4.70 -33.70 -24.82
C LYS A 317 3.28 -33.66 -24.26
N LEU A 318 2.49 -34.72 -24.42
CA LEU A 318 1.16 -34.88 -23.80
C LEU A 318 1.24 -35.26 -22.31
N ALA A 319 2.40 -35.73 -21.83
CA ALA A 319 2.62 -36.01 -20.42
C ALA A 319 2.94 -34.74 -19.62
N ALA A 320 3.48 -33.70 -20.28
CA ALA A 320 3.62 -32.38 -19.69
C ALA A 320 2.22 -31.78 -19.50
N ARG A 321 1.76 -31.78 -18.25
CA ARG A 321 0.57 -31.05 -17.83
C ARG A 321 0.98 -29.58 -17.84
N ASN A 322 0.82 -28.89 -18.96
CA ASN A 322 1.15 -27.48 -19.10
C ASN A 322 -0.07 -26.76 -19.68
N GLY A 323 -0.48 -25.65 -19.06
CA GLY A 323 -1.60 -24.85 -19.52
C GLY A 323 -2.71 -24.65 -18.48
N PRO A 324 -3.70 -23.81 -18.80
CA PRO A 324 -4.72 -23.42 -17.84
C PRO A 324 -5.80 -24.50 -17.65
N ARG A 325 -6.29 -24.64 -16.40
CA ARG A 325 -7.50 -25.41 -16.04
C ARG A 325 -7.48 -26.92 -16.36
N HIS A 326 -6.53 -27.68 -15.82
CA HIS A 326 -6.55 -29.15 -15.85
C HIS A 326 -6.96 -29.76 -14.52
N SER A 327 -7.78 -30.81 -14.55
CA SER A 327 -8.12 -31.63 -13.38
C SER A 327 -7.33 -32.93 -13.36
N VAL A 328 -6.61 -33.19 -12.27
CA VAL A 328 -5.89 -34.44 -12.02
C VAL A 328 -6.48 -35.11 -10.78
N TYR A 329 -6.75 -36.40 -10.90
CA TYR A 329 -7.23 -37.25 -9.81
C TYR A 329 -6.13 -38.25 -9.48
N TRP A 330 -5.74 -38.31 -8.22
CA TRP A 330 -4.89 -39.37 -7.69
C TRP A 330 -5.81 -40.43 -7.07
N VAL A 331 -5.61 -41.68 -7.45
CA VAL A 331 -6.46 -42.80 -7.01
C VAL A 331 -5.59 -43.97 -6.56
N GLN A 332 -6.08 -44.75 -5.59
CA GLN A 332 -5.42 -45.96 -5.10
C GLN A 332 -6.38 -47.14 -5.22
N PRO A 333 -5.95 -48.30 -5.75
CA PRO A 333 -6.79 -49.49 -5.81
C PRO A 333 -7.17 -49.97 -4.41
N LYS A 334 -8.44 -50.27 -4.20
CA LYS A 334 -8.99 -50.79 -2.96
C LYS A 334 -8.50 -52.24 -2.80
N LYS A 335 -7.74 -52.54 -1.73
CA LYS A 335 -7.34 -53.93 -1.42
C LYS A 335 -8.61 -54.75 -1.17
N CYS A 336 -8.86 -55.75 -2.01
CA CYS A 336 -9.94 -56.70 -1.82
C CYS A 336 -9.36 -57.91 -1.08
N GLU A 337 -9.80 -58.17 0.16
CA GLU A 337 -9.56 -59.47 0.80
C GLU A 337 -10.48 -60.51 0.15
N THR A 338 -10.02 -61.15 -0.90
CA THR A 338 -10.69 -62.32 -1.47
C THR A 338 -10.45 -63.52 -0.57
N GLN A 339 -11.45 -63.91 0.24
CA GLN A 339 -11.57 -65.31 0.66
C GLN A 339 -11.95 -66.15 -0.57
N LEU A 340 -11.11 -67.11 -0.91
CA LEU A 340 -11.39 -68.08 -1.97
C LEU A 340 -12.58 -68.96 -1.55
N PRO A 341 -13.59 -69.18 -2.42
CA PRO A 341 -14.68 -70.09 -2.11
C PRO A 341 -14.16 -71.53 -2.03
N SER A 342 -14.74 -72.32 -1.10
CA SER A 342 -14.41 -73.74 -0.97
C SER A 342 -14.88 -74.54 -2.19
N TYR A 343 -14.24 -75.68 -2.42
CA TYR A 343 -14.31 -76.56 -3.60
C TYR A 343 -15.71 -77.13 -3.95
N ALA A 344 -16.77 -76.75 -3.23
CA ALA A 344 -18.10 -77.36 -3.38
C ALA A 344 -18.93 -76.88 -4.58
N ASN A 345 -18.59 -75.76 -5.23
CA ASN A 345 -19.47 -75.12 -6.23
C ASN A 345 -18.95 -75.16 -7.69
N VAL A 346 -18.07 -76.10 -8.04
CA VAL A 346 -17.43 -76.15 -9.39
C VAL A 346 -18.38 -76.69 -10.49
N MET A 347 -19.59 -77.16 -10.16
CA MET A 347 -20.51 -77.79 -11.12
C MET A 347 -21.68 -76.91 -11.62
N GLU A 348 -21.60 -75.58 -11.48
CA GLU A 348 -22.53 -74.64 -12.16
C GLU A 348 -21.79 -73.69 -13.14
N SER A 349 -20.88 -74.26 -13.92
CA SER A 349 -20.09 -73.53 -14.92
C SER A 349 -20.73 -73.56 -16.33
N THR A 350 -21.87 -72.88 -16.50
CA THR A 350 -22.32 -72.41 -17.82
C THR A 350 -22.91 -70.99 -17.77
N ASN A 351 -22.15 -70.05 -17.21
CA ASN A 351 -22.35 -68.62 -17.44
C ASN A 351 -21.04 -67.82 -17.20
N MET A 352 -19.99 -68.11 -17.98
CA MET A 352 -18.81 -67.26 -18.04
C MET A 352 -19.06 -66.04 -18.94
N ALA A 353 -19.82 -65.07 -18.45
CA ALA A 353 -19.91 -63.73 -19.05
C ALA A 353 -20.06 -62.58 -18.04
N ALA A 354 -19.91 -62.82 -16.73
CA ALA A 354 -20.10 -61.76 -15.73
C ALA A 354 -19.19 -61.91 -14.50
N ALA A 355 -17.87 -61.99 -14.72
CA ALA A 355 -16.91 -61.86 -13.63
C ALA A 355 -15.67 -61.04 -14.07
N SER A 356 -15.90 -59.84 -14.61
CA SER A 356 -14.86 -58.80 -14.56
C SER A 356 -14.82 -58.30 -13.12
N SER A 357 -13.83 -58.72 -12.34
CA SER A 357 -13.54 -58.16 -11.02
C SER A 357 -13.44 -56.64 -11.17
N LYS A 358 -14.44 -55.91 -10.69
CA LYS A 358 -14.44 -54.45 -10.73
C LYS A 358 -13.38 -53.99 -9.72
N THR A 359 -12.19 -53.65 -10.20
CA THR A 359 -11.17 -53.01 -9.35
C THR A 359 -11.73 -51.66 -8.91
N GLU A 360 -12.18 -51.56 -7.67
CA GLU A 360 -12.60 -50.29 -7.09
C GLU A 360 -11.37 -49.45 -6.74
N TYR A 361 -11.44 -48.14 -6.99
CA TYR A 361 -10.39 -47.19 -6.66
C TYR A 361 -10.92 -46.18 -5.63
N THR A 362 -10.12 -45.88 -4.61
CA THR A 362 -10.38 -44.79 -3.66
C THR A 362 -9.69 -43.52 -4.16
N LEU A 363 -10.40 -42.39 -4.16
CA LEU A 363 -9.81 -41.09 -4.46
C LEU A 363 -8.86 -40.66 -3.34
N VAL A 364 -7.59 -40.44 -3.67
CA VAL A 364 -6.52 -40.04 -2.73
C VAL A 364 -6.17 -38.56 -2.89
N GLY A 365 -6.68 -37.89 -3.92
CA GLY A 365 -6.56 -36.45 -4.03
C GLY A 365 -7.07 -35.95 -5.36
N LYS A 366 -7.38 -34.67 -5.43
CA LYS A 366 -7.84 -34.02 -6.66
C LYS A 366 -7.23 -32.64 -6.77
N TYR A 367 -6.50 -32.36 -7.84
CA TYR A 367 -6.08 -31.02 -8.18
C TYR A 367 -6.89 -30.51 -9.37
N THR A 368 -7.25 -29.25 -9.36
CA THR A 368 -7.87 -28.57 -10.50
C THR A 368 -7.30 -27.16 -10.58
N GLY A 369 -6.52 -26.87 -11.61
CA GLY A 369 -5.82 -25.60 -11.71
C GLY A 369 -4.87 -25.55 -12.89
N ASP A 370 -4.05 -24.50 -12.93
CA ASP A 370 -3.06 -24.34 -13.96
C ASP A 370 -1.82 -25.20 -13.68
N TRP A 371 -1.09 -25.52 -14.74
CA TRP A 371 0.12 -26.32 -14.62
C TRP A 371 1.23 -25.73 -15.48
N LYS A 372 2.46 -25.86 -15.00
CA LYS A 372 3.70 -25.50 -15.71
C LYS A 372 4.75 -26.55 -15.40
N ASP A 373 5.39 -27.04 -16.45
CA ASP A 373 6.41 -28.10 -16.46
C ASP A 373 6.05 -29.32 -15.59
N GLY A 374 4.79 -29.76 -15.70
CA GLY A 374 4.27 -30.91 -14.96
C GLY A 374 4.07 -30.67 -13.46
N LYS A 375 4.23 -29.44 -12.97
CA LYS A 375 3.97 -29.02 -11.60
C LYS A 375 2.75 -28.10 -11.52
N LYS A 376 2.12 -28.05 -10.34
CA LYS A 376 1.04 -27.11 -10.04
C LYS A 376 1.61 -25.69 -10.13
N HIS A 377 0.98 -24.83 -10.92
CA HIS A 377 1.44 -23.47 -11.15
C HIS A 377 0.21 -22.57 -11.33
N GLY A 378 0.33 -21.25 -11.20
CA GLY A 378 -0.81 -20.34 -11.36
C GLY A 378 -1.90 -20.62 -10.32
N TYR A 379 -3.17 -20.44 -10.67
CA TYR A 379 -4.25 -20.63 -9.70
C TYR A 379 -4.78 -22.07 -9.71
N GLY A 380 -5.04 -22.64 -8.54
CA GLY A 380 -5.62 -23.99 -8.46
C GLY A 380 -6.11 -24.42 -7.09
N ALA A 381 -7.00 -25.40 -7.12
CA ALA A 381 -7.56 -26.06 -5.94
C ALA A 381 -7.03 -27.50 -5.81
N LEU A 382 -6.49 -27.83 -4.64
CA LEU A 382 -6.04 -29.17 -4.26
C LEU A 382 -6.89 -29.72 -3.12
N LEU A 383 -7.57 -30.83 -3.34
CA LEU A 383 -8.13 -31.70 -2.29
C LEU A 383 -7.10 -32.78 -1.97
N TYR A 384 -6.67 -32.83 -0.71
CA TYR A 384 -5.70 -33.77 -0.19
C TYR A 384 -6.37 -35.12 0.18
N ALA A 385 -5.57 -36.16 0.38
CA ALA A 385 -6.04 -37.50 0.76
C ALA A 385 -6.79 -37.54 2.09
N ASN A 386 -6.35 -36.69 3.02
CA ASN A 386 -6.95 -36.52 4.34
C ASN A 386 -8.21 -35.63 4.31
N GLY A 387 -8.71 -35.30 3.11
CA GLY A 387 -9.88 -34.46 2.90
C GLY A 387 -9.67 -32.96 3.05
N ASN A 388 -8.50 -32.51 3.53
CA ASN A 388 -8.17 -31.10 3.57
C ASN A 388 -8.18 -30.51 2.17
N LYS A 389 -8.36 -29.19 2.07
CA LYS A 389 -8.38 -28.49 0.79
C LYS A 389 -7.45 -27.28 0.84
N TYR A 390 -6.75 -27.00 -0.25
CA TYR A 390 -6.15 -25.70 -0.53
C TYR A 390 -6.73 -25.15 -1.83
N GLU A 391 -6.89 -23.84 -1.92
CA GLU A 391 -7.30 -23.13 -3.13
C GLU A 391 -6.60 -21.78 -3.15
N GLY A 392 -5.82 -21.53 -4.17
CA GLY A 392 -4.98 -20.35 -4.23
C GLY A 392 -3.92 -20.47 -5.31
N GLU A 393 -2.93 -19.60 -5.22
CA GLU A 393 -1.81 -19.59 -6.15
C GLU A 393 -0.79 -20.69 -5.82
N TRP A 394 -0.13 -21.16 -6.87
CA TRP A 394 0.89 -22.20 -6.87
C TRP A 394 2.07 -21.76 -7.72
N VAL A 395 3.28 -22.03 -7.25
CA VAL A 395 4.52 -21.88 -8.02
C VAL A 395 5.36 -23.13 -7.80
N GLU A 396 5.77 -23.80 -8.89
CA GLU A 396 6.61 -25.00 -8.85
C GLU A 396 6.10 -26.10 -7.89
N GLY A 397 4.78 -26.26 -7.78
CA GLY A 397 4.17 -27.28 -6.91
C GLY A 397 3.96 -26.86 -5.46
N LYS A 398 4.43 -25.68 -5.04
CA LYS A 398 4.29 -25.13 -3.70
C LYS A 398 3.20 -24.07 -3.65
N ARG A 399 2.55 -23.92 -2.50
CA ARG A 399 1.59 -22.83 -2.25
C ARG A 399 2.34 -21.51 -2.20
N GLN A 400 1.87 -20.56 -2.99
CA GLN A 400 2.46 -19.22 -3.15
C GLN A 400 1.31 -18.20 -3.16
N GLY A 401 1.64 -16.91 -3.07
CA GLY A 401 0.68 -15.82 -3.28
C GLY A 401 -0.52 -15.91 -2.34
N ARG A 402 -1.73 -15.60 -2.80
CA ARG A 402 -2.93 -15.67 -1.96
C ARG A 402 -3.58 -17.04 -2.05
N GLY A 403 -3.98 -17.57 -0.90
CA GLY A 403 -4.62 -18.88 -0.82
C GLY A 403 -5.40 -19.12 0.47
N VAL A 404 -6.33 -20.04 0.39
CA VAL A 404 -7.17 -20.48 1.49
C VAL A 404 -6.92 -21.96 1.73
N TYR A 405 -6.74 -22.32 3.00
CA TYR A 405 -6.56 -23.68 3.46
C TYR A 405 -7.71 -24.07 4.38
N TRP A 406 -8.33 -25.21 4.09
CA TRP A 406 -9.41 -25.81 4.84
C TRP A 406 -8.98 -27.17 5.39
N VAL A 407 -9.45 -27.47 6.59
CA VAL A 407 -9.32 -28.78 7.22
C VAL A 407 -10.66 -29.49 7.16
N GLU A 408 -10.64 -30.79 6.87
CA GLU A 408 -11.83 -31.63 6.98
C GLU A 408 -12.04 -32.03 8.44
N GLU A 409 -13.20 -31.64 8.99
CA GLU A 409 -13.64 -32.00 10.32
C GLU A 409 -15.08 -32.53 10.22
N LYS A 410 -15.34 -33.73 10.74
CA LYS A 410 -16.68 -34.36 10.74
C LYS A 410 -17.36 -34.34 9.36
N LYS A 411 -16.61 -34.63 8.29
CA LYS A 411 -17.05 -34.61 6.88
C LYS A 411 -17.49 -33.22 6.36
N ARG A 412 -17.03 -32.15 6.99
CA ARG A 412 -17.26 -30.76 6.57
C ARG A 412 -15.92 -30.03 6.49
N LEU A 413 -15.77 -29.14 5.52
CA LEU A 413 -14.57 -28.31 5.40
C LEU A 413 -14.71 -27.07 6.28
N ARG A 414 -13.81 -26.92 7.25
CA ARG A 414 -13.65 -25.69 8.04
C ARG A 414 -12.45 -24.92 7.50
N LYS A 415 -12.62 -23.62 7.26
CA LYS A 415 -11.51 -22.74 6.88
C LYS A 415 -10.56 -22.64 8.07
N GLN A 416 -9.28 -22.97 7.89
CA GLN A 416 -8.26 -22.85 8.94
C GLN A 416 -7.33 -21.65 8.70
N TYR A 417 -7.03 -21.33 7.45
CA TYR A 417 -6.26 -20.12 7.11
C TYR A 417 -6.71 -19.53 5.79
N ALA A 418 -6.74 -18.20 5.70
CA ALA A 418 -6.90 -17.46 4.46
C ALA A 418 -5.94 -16.28 4.47
N GLY A 419 -5.01 -16.23 3.53
CA GLY A 419 -3.99 -15.20 3.51
C GLY A 419 -2.91 -15.49 2.49
N GLU A 420 -1.79 -14.82 2.66
CA GLU A 420 -0.63 -15.01 1.81
C GLU A 420 0.17 -16.25 2.22
N TRP A 421 0.82 -16.84 1.21
CA TRP A 421 1.63 -18.05 1.27
C TRP A 421 2.93 -17.80 0.54
N TYR A 422 4.02 -18.31 1.09
CA TYR A 422 5.32 -18.32 0.44
C TYR A 422 5.99 -19.66 0.70
N ASN A 423 6.32 -20.41 -0.36
CA ASN A 423 6.97 -21.71 -0.25
C ASN A 423 6.26 -22.65 0.76
N ASP A 424 4.94 -22.81 0.66
CA ASP A 424 4.11 -23.62 1.57
C ASP A 424 3.98 -23.13 3.02
N HIS A 425 4.53 -21.97 3.37
CA HIS A 425 4.38 -21.36 4.69
C HIS A 425 3.40 -20.20 4.63
N ARG A 426 2.62 -19.99 5.69
CA ARG A 426 1.84 -18.76 5.89
C ARG A 426 2.82 -17.60 5.98
N HIS A 427 2.56 -16.56 5.20
CA HIS A 427 3.40 -15.40 5.06
C HIS A 427 2.51 -14.16 4.84
N GLY A 428 3.08 -12.96 4.85
CA GLY A 428 2.36 -11.73 4.50
C GLY A 428 1.17 -11.48 5.40
N ARG A 429 0.05 -10.96 4.88
CA ARG A 429 -1.18 -10.80 5.67
C ARG A 429 -2.09 -12.02 5.57
N GLY A 430 -2.69 -12.41 6.70
CA GLY A 430 -3.58 -13.56 6.74
C GLY A 430 -4.42 -13.68 8.00
N THR A 431 -5.47 -14.48 7.89
CA THR A 431 -6.39 -14.81 8.96
C THR A 431 -6.32 -16.30 9.27
N SER A 432 -6.01 -16.67 10.51
CA SER A 432 -6.19 -18.05 10.99
C SER A 432 -7.46 -18.18 11.82
N PHE A 433 -8.10 -19.34 11.68
CA PHE A 433 -9.31 -19.71 12.40
C PHE A 433 -9.02 -20.96 13.22
N HIS A 434 -9.27 -20.89 14.51
CA HIS A 434 -9.05 -21.97 15.47
C HIS A 434 -10.36 -22.76 15.68
N GLU A 435 -10.26 -23.95 16.30
CA GLU A 435 -11.42 -24.83 16.51
C GLU A 435 -12.34 -24.31 17.63
N ASP A 436 -11.76 -23.65 18.63
CA ASP A 436 -12.42 -23.00 19.77
C ASP A 436 -13.19 -21.71 19.39
N GLY A 437 -13.20 -21.33 18.12
CA GLY A 437 -13.76 -20.06 17.65
C GLY A 437 -12.78 -18.89 17.68
N GLY A 438 -11.55 -19.10 18.18
CA GLY A 438 -10.51 -18.09 18.18
C GLY A 438 -10.09 -17.70 16.76
N LYS A 439 -9.70 -16.43 16.56
CA LYS A 439 -9.36 -15.88 15.26
C LYS A 439 -8.18 -14.93 15.38
N PHE A 440 -7.11 -15.20 14.65
CA PHE A 440 -6.03 -14.23 14.46
C PHE A 440 -6.13 -13.61 13.08
N GLU A 441 -5.98 -12.30 12.99
CA GLU A 441 -5.95 -11.54 11.76
C GLU A 441 -4.79 -10.54 11.80
N GLY A 442 -3.77 -10.77 10.99
CA GLY A 442 -2.56 -9.96 11.06
C GLY A 442 -1.48 -10.41 10.10
N GLN A 443 -0.27 -9.95 10.34
CA GLN A 443 0.91 -10.32 9.59
C GLN A 443 1.46 -11.69 10.05
N TRP A 444 2.05 -12.41 9.11
CA TRP A 444 2.60 -13.74 9.24
C TRP A 444 4.00 -13.79 8.60
N LEU A 445 4.92 -14.47 9.26
CA LEU A 445 6.24 -14.76 8.76
C LEU A 445 6.55 -16.23 9.05
N ASN A 446 6.69 -17.04 8.01
CA ASN A 446 7.05 -18.45 8.09
C ASN A 446 6.21 -19.25 9.10
N ASN A 447 4.89 -19.24 8.91
CA ASN A 447 3.90 -19.87 9.80
C ASN A 447 3.75 -19.27 11.21
N LYS A 448 4.48 -18.20 11.57
CA LYS A 448 4.36 -17.52 12.86
C LYS A 448 3.67 -16.16 12.70
N ARG A 449 2.86 -15.76 13.68
CA ARG A 449 2.32 -14.40 13.78
C ARG A 449 3.48 -13.43 13.97
N HIS A 450 3.48 -12.34 13.23
CA HIS A 450 4.55 -11.35 13.26
C HIS A 450 3.98 -9.97 12.90
N GLY A 451 4.65 -8.88 13.24
CA GLY A 451 4.20 -7.52 12.95
C GLY A 451 2.84 -7.20 13.58
N THR A 452 1.99 -6.44 12.90
CA THR A 452 0.68 -6.02 13.47
C THR A 452 -0.41 -7.07 13.28
N GLY A 453 -1.25 -7.26 14.30
CA GLY A 453 -2.35 -8.21 14.24
C GLY A 453 -3.33 -8.17 15.41
N ARG A 454 -4.55 -8.62 15.13
CA ARG A 454 -5.66 -8.72 16.08
C ARG A 454 -5.99 -10.19 16.36
N MET A 455 -5.91 -10.59 17.62
CA MET A 455 -6.32 -11.91 18.12
C MET A 455 -7.63 -11.80 18.88
N VAL A 456 -8.59 -12.66 18.54
CA VAL A 456 -9.77 -12.98 19.35
C VAL A 456 -9.54 -14.37 19.93
N TYR A 457 -9.49 -14.48 21.25
CA TYR A 457 -9.28 -15.75 21.94
C TYR A 457 -10.63 -16.47 22.09
N GLY A 458 -10.75 -17.72 21.61
CA GLY A 458 -12.04 -18.42 21.59
C GLY A 458 -12.53 -18.81 22.99
N GLU A 459 -11.59 -19.20 23.86
CA GLU A 459 -11.86 -19.66 25.22
C GLU A 459 -12.55 -18.62 26.10
N ASP A 460 -12.08 -17.36 26.08
CA ASP A 460 -12.58 -16.29 26.95
C ASP A 460 -13.15 -15.08 26.20
N GLN A 461 -13.13 -15.08 24.86
CA GLN A 461 -13.54 -13.95 24.01
C GLN A 461 -12.75 -12.66 24.26
N SER A 462 -11.59 -12.74 24.90
CA SER A 462 -10.68 -11.59 25.00
C SER A 462 -10.12 -11.21 23.63
N VAL A 463 -9.77 -9.94 23.47
CA VAL A 463 -9.28 -9.38 22.21
C VAL A 463 -7.98 -8.66 22.44
N TYR A 464 -6.93 -9.10 21.75
CA TYR A 464 -5.68 -8.34 21.64
C TYR A 464 -5.58 -7.70 20.27
N ASP A 465 -5.22 -6.42 20.20
CA ASP A 465 -4.91 -5.70 18.97
C ASP A 465 -3.57 -4.97 19.16
N GLY A 466 -2.54 -5.38 18.41
CA GLY A 466 -1.20 -4.86 18.62
C GLY A 466 -0.13 -5.58 17.82
N GLU A 467 1.11 -5.40 18.23
CA GLU A 467 2.29 -5.97 17.60
C GLU A 467 2.60 -7.41 18.09
N TRP A 468 3.23 -8.19 17.23
CA TRP A 468 3.53 -9.61 17.42
C TRP A 468 4.94 -9.93 16.94
N VAL A 469 5.66 -10.75 17.68
CA VAL A 469 6.93 -11.32 17.26
C VAL A 469 6.91 -12.82 17.50
N ARG A 470 7.08 -13.62 16.44
CA ARG A 470 7.22 -15.09 16.51
C ARG A 470 6.10 -15.80 17.29
N ASN A 471 4.85 -15.32 17.16
CA ASN A 471 3.64 -15.76 17.90
C ASN A 471 3.39 -15.15 19.27
N GLU A 472 4.25 -14.28 19.77
CA GLU A 472 4.11 -13.63 21.09
C GLU A 472 3.72 -12.17 20.89
N ARG A 473 2.90 -11.61 21.78
CA ARG A 473 2.61 -10.17 21.81
C ARG A 473 3.88 -9.42 22.15
N SER A 474 4.16 -8.35 21.42
CA SER A 474 5.37 -7.54 21.57
C SER A 474 5.05 -6.11 21.13
N GLY A 475 5.86 -5.11 21.46
CA GLY A 475 5.63 -3.73 21.00
C GLY A 475 4.37 -3.12 21.59
N ARG A 476 3.71 -2.20 20.89
CA ARG A 476 2.47 -1.57 21.40
C ARG A 476 1.23 -2.41 21.13
N GLY A 477 0.32 -2.48 22.09
CA GLY A 477 -0.95 -3.18 21.90
C GLY A 477 -1.98 -2.97 23.00
N THR A 478 -3.24 -3.19 22.62
CA THR A 478 -4.40 -3.14 23.50
C THR A 478 -4.95 -4.54 23.73
N LEU A 479 -5.14 -4.94 24.99
CA LEU A 479 -5.86 -6.15 25.39
C LEU A 479 -7.17 -5.77 26.07
N VAL A 480 -8.30 -6.24 25.54
CA VAL A 480 -9.63 -6.13 26.14
C VAL A 480 -10.04 -7.51 26.64
N LEU A 481 -10.31 -7.63 27.94
CA LEU A 481 -10.74 -8.87 28.58
C LEU A 481 -12.26 -9.06 28.46
N ALA A 482 -12.74 -10.28 28.69
CA ALA A 482 -14.16 -10.63 28.65
C ALA A 482 -15.03 -9.81 29.61
N ASN A 483 -14.47 -9.46 30.78
CA ASN A 483 -15.11 -8.61 31.77
C ASN A 483 -15.15 -7.12 31.35
N GLY A 484 -14.51 -6.79 30.22
CA GLY A 484 -14.39 -5.45 29.65
C GLY A 484 -13.28 -4.58 30.25
N ASP A 485 -12.45 -5.14 31.15
CA ASP A 485 -11.21 -4.48 31.54
C ASP A 485 -10.28 -4.37 30.33
N ARG A 486 -9.51 -3.30 30.27
CA ARG A 486 -8.64 -3.00 29.12
C ARG A 486 -7.25 -2.63 29.57
N TYR A 487 -6.24 -3.19 28.93
CA TYR A 487 -4.85 -2.72 29.01
C TYR A 487 -4.45 -2.10 27.67
N ASP A 488 -3.78 -0.95 27.70
CA ASP A 488 -3.22 -0.25 26.54
C ASP A 488 -1.78 0.17 26.89
N GLY A 489 -0.78 -0.44 26.25
CA GLY A 489 0.62 -0.22 26.62
C GLY A 489 1.61 -1.09 25.83
N HIS A 490 2.84 -1.17 26.32
CA HIS A 490 3.87 -1.99 25.67
C HIS A 490 3.81 -3.45 26.15
N TRP A 491 4.27 -4.33 25.28
CA TRP A 491 4.29 -5.77 25.45
C TRP A 491 5.67 -6.30 25.10
N LEU A 492 6.10 -7.32 25.82
CA LEU A 492 7.31 -8.07 25.53
C LEU A 492 7.08 -9.54 25.87
N ASN A 493 7.24 -10.44 24.89
CA ASN A 493 7.06 -11.89 25.05
C ASN A 493 5.76 -12.26 25.80
N ASP A 494 4.62 -11.74 25.34
CA ASP A 494 3.30 -11.91 25.95
C ASP A 494 3.07 -11.27 27.33
N MET A 495 4.05 -10.55 27.88
CA MET A 495 3.93 -9.83 29.15
C MET A 495 3.75 -8.33 28.92
N LYS A 496 2.99 -7.67 29.79
CA LYS A 496 2.90 -6.20 29.82
C LYS A 496 4.24 -5.65 30.31
N GLU A 497 4.80 -4.70 29.58
CA GLU A 497 6.13 -4.15 29.81
C GLU A 497 6.09 -2.64 29.55
N GLY A 498 6.96 -1.85 30.18
CA GLY A 498 7.07 -0.41 29.96
C GLY A 498 5.80 0.39 30.31
N PRO A 499 5.64 1.60 29.74
CA PRO A 499 4.51 2.46 30.07
C PRO A 499 3.20 1.90 29.52
N GLY A 500 2.16 1.90 30.36
CA GLY A 500 0.83 1.43 29.98
C GLY A 500 -0.29 1.86 30.93
N ARG A 501 -1.51 1.80 30.41
CA ARG A 501 -2.76 2.17 31.09
C ARG A 501 -3.64 0.93 31.24
N TYR A 502 -4.20 0.73 32.43
CA TYR A 502 -5.16 -0.34 32.72
C TYR A 502 -6.47 0.26 33.20
N PHE A 503 -7.54 0.02 32.45
CA PHE A 503 -8.90 0.46 32.76
C PHE A 503 -9.70 -0.68 33.39
N TYR A 504 -10.25 -0.41 34.57
CA TYR A 504 -11.12 -1.31 35.31
C TYR A 504 -12.58 -0.96 35.02
N LYS A 505 -13.28 -1.76 34.21
CA LYS A 505 -14.64 -1.42 33.75
C LYS A 505 -15.64 -1.35 34.91
N ALA A 506 -15.51 -2.26 35.88
CA ALA A 506 -16.44 -2.35 37.00
C ALA A 506 -16.37 -1.14 37.94
N THR A 507 -15.18 -0.58 38.15
CA THR A 507 -14.97 0.55 39.09
C THR A 507 -14.86 1.89 38.39
N ARG A 508 -14.76 1.92 37.05
CA ARG A 508 -14.44 3.10 36.24
C ARG A 508 -13.15 3.80 36.68
N LYS A 509 -12.19 3.01 37.17
CA LYS A 509 -10.86 3.50 37.55
C LYS A 509 -9.87 3.19 36.45
N MET A 510 -8.89 4.07 36.28
CA MET A 510 -7.75 3.84 35.40
C MET A 510 -6.47 3.86 36.23
N TYR A 511 -5.62 2.86 36.02
CA TYR A 511 -4.23 2.89 36.48
C TYR A 511 -3.33 3.25 35.30
N GLU A 512 -2.43 4.22 35.47
CA GLU A 512 -1.42 4.59 34.48
C GLU A 512 -0.04 4.50 35.11
N GLY A 513 0.87 3.75 34.51
CA GLY A 513 2.19 3.49 35.11
C GLY A 513 3.11 2.59 34.29
N GLU A 514 4.24 2.27 34.89
CA GLU A 514 5.26 1.35 34.36
C GLU A 514 4.96 -0.10 34.72
N TRP A 515 5.09 -1.00 33.74
CA TRP A 515 4.86 -2.43 33.86
C TRP A 515 6.17 -3.18 33.63
N VAL A 516 6.43 -4.20 34.44
CA VAL A 516 7.60 -5.08 34.26
C VAL A 516 7.17 -6.50 34.56
N GLU A 517 7.42 -7.42 33.63
CA GLU A 517 7.03 -8.82 33.73
C GLU A 517 5.53 -8.98 34.05
N GLY A 518 4.69 -8.18 33.38
CA GLY A 518 3.23 -8.26 33.51
C GLY A 518 2.65 -7.62 34.78
N ALA A 519 3.49 -7.13 35.69
CA ALA A 519 3.07 -6.50 36.93
C ALA A 519 3.32 -4.98 36.94
N PRO A 520 2.39 -4.17 37.46
CA PRO A 520 2.62 -2.74 37.62
C PRO A 520 3.71 -2.50 38.68
N LYS A 521 4.70 -1.66 38.36
CA LYS A 521 5.81 -1.31 39.27
C LYS A 521 5.60 0.04 39.95
N CYS A 522 5.22 1.06 39.21
CA CYS A 522 4.92 2.38 39.75
C CYS A 522 3.91 3.10 38.84
N GLY A 523 3.00 3.88 39.41
CA GLY A 523 1.95 4.54 38.64
C GLY A 523 0.90 5.22 39.51
N THR A 524 -0.07 5.84 38.87
CA THR A 524 -1.13 6.63 39.49
C THR A 524 -2.50 6.06 39.15
N TYR A 525 -3.42 6.09 40.13
CA TYR A 525 -4.84 5.80 39.90
C TYR A 525 -5.59 7.09 39.63
N HIS A 526 -6.41 7.06 38.59
CA HIS A 526 -7.33 8.12 38.21
C HIS A 526 -8.76 7.64 38.44
N ASP A 527 -9.51 8.42 39.22
CA ASP A 527 -10.96 8.26 39.36
C ASP A 527 -11.64 9.12 38.29
N ASP A 528 -12.44 8.48 37.43
CA ASP A 528 -13.41 9.06 36.48
C ASP A 528 -13.05 10.43 35.87
N THR A 529 -12.25 10.41 34.79
CA THR A 529 -12.13 11.55 33.87
C THR A 529 -12.62 11.10 32.49
N GLU A 530 -13.89 11.37 32.19
CA GLU A 530 -14.49 11.44 30.84
C GLU A 530 -13.86 10.54 29.76
N TYR A 531 -13.71 9.24 30.04
CA TYR A 531 -13.56 8.27 28.95
C TYR A 531 -14.98 7.92 28.50
N ASN A 532 -15.48 8.70 27.54
CA ASN A 532 -16.81 8.54 26.96
C ASN A 532 -17.00 7.09 26.49
N ALA A 533 -17.74 6.32 27.27
CA ALA A 533 -18.22 4.98 26.91
C ALA A 533 -19.37 5.06 25.87
N HIS A 534 -19.35 6.08 25.00
CA HIS A 534 -20.35 6.33 23.96
C HIS A 534 -19.82 6.28 22.52
N ASP A 535 -18.54 5.94 22.30
CA ASP A 535 -18.00 5.73 20.94
C ASP A 535 -18.03 4.26 20.46
N ASP A 536 -18.70 3.38 21.22
CA ASP A 536 -19.03 2.02 20.80
C ASP A 536 -20.56 1.86 20.59
N ASP A 537 -21.18 2.77 19.85
CA ASP A 537 -22.24 2.35 18.92
C ASP A 537 -22.41 3.33 17.76
N PHE A 538 -22.65 2.74 16.60
CA PHE A 538 -22.89 3.40 15.34
C PHE A 538 -24.17 4.27 15.41
N ASN A 539 -24.13 5.44 14.74
CA ASN A 539 -25.20 6.46 14.55
C ASN A 539 -25.47 7.40 15.73
N ASP A 540 -25.07 8.68 15.59
CA ASP A 540 -26.05 9.75 15.32
C ASP A 540 -25.39 11.10 15.02
N GLU A 541 -26.07 11.87 14.17
CA GLU A 541 -25.76 13.23 13.74
C GLU A 541 -26.13 14.26 14.83
N GLU A 542 -25.41 15.39 14.81
CA GLU A 542 -25.72 16.70 15.44
C GLU A 542 -25.36 16.94 16.92
N GLY A 543 -24.35 17.79 17.14
CA GLY A 543 -24.13 18.48 18.43
C GLY A 543 -22.77 19.14 18.58
N ARG A 544 -22.61 20.38 18.10
CA ARG A 544 -21.38 21.19 18.24
C ARG A 544 -21.21 21.70 19.68
N ASN A 545 -19.98 21.70 20.24
CA ASN A 545 -19.25 22.93 20.63
C ASN A 545 -17.91 22.68 21.37
N ALA A 546 -16.87 23.28 20.79
CA ALA A 546 -15.61 23.84 21.35
C ALA A 546 -15.01 23.28 22.66
N PHE A 547 -13.92 22.52 22.52
CA PHE A 547 -12.93 22.33 23.59
C PHE A 547 -11.79 23.32 23.41
N GLN A 548 -11.46 24.07 24.46
CA GLN A 548 -10.33 24.99 24.51
C GLN A 548 -9.18 24.26 25.22
N LEU A 549 -8.08 24.00 24.51
CA LEU A 549 -6.92 23.30 25.08
C LEU A 549 -6.33 24.12 26.24
N PRO A 550 -5.99 23.49 27.38
CA PRO A 550 -5.31 24.20 28.48
C PRO A 550 -3.88 24.55 28.05
N GLU A 551 -3.38 25.69 28.53
CA GLU A 551 -1.98 26.08 28.35
C GLU A 551 -1.06 25.03 28.99
N LEU A 552 -0.25 24.39 28.14
CA LEU A 552 0.77 23.44 28.55
C LEU A 552 2.06 24.21 28.87
N GLU A 553 2.54 24.07 30.11
CA GLU A 553 3.88 24.49 30.51
C GLU A 553 4.77 23.27 30.72
N LEU A 554 6.06 23.40 30.41
CA LEU A 554 7.05 22.35 30.63
C LEU A 554 7.22 22.10 32.13
N ALA A 555 7.22 20.83 32.55
CA ALA A 555 7.33 20.47 33.97
C ALA A 555 8.66 20.89 34.61
N TYR A 556 9.73 21.04 33.81
CA TYR A 556 11.05 21.47 34.25
C TYR A 556 11.68 22.39 33.20
N PRO A 557 11.12 23.59 32.97
CA PRO A 557 11.58 24.48 31.91
C PRO A 557 13.03 24.85 32.11
N GLU A 558 13.44 25.11 33.36
CA GLU A 558 14.83 25.43 33.70
C GLU A 558 15.78 24.24 33.50
N GLN A 559 15.33 23.00 33.67
CA GLN A 559 16.18 21.84 33.43
C GLN A 559 16.38 21.62 31.93
N VAL A 560 15.30 21.66 31.15
CA VAL A 560 15.35 21.57 29.68
C VAL A 560 16.11 22.75 29.09
N LEU A 561 15.94 23.96 29.63
CA LEU A 561 16.77 25.11 29.27
C LEU A 561 18.21 24.93 29.73
N SER A 562 18.49 24.35 30.90
CA SER A 562 19.87 24.13 31.35
C SER A 562 20.59 23.08 30.52
N GLU A 563 19.89 22.01 30.12
CA GLU A 563 20.40 20.94 29.27
C GLU A 563 20.56 21.45 27.83
N GLY A 564 19.56 22.16 27.30
CA GLY A 564 19.63 22.79 25.97
C GLY A 564 20.68 23.91 25.90
N VAL A 565 20.82 24.74 26.94
CA VAL A 565 21.85 25.78 27.02
C VAL A 565 23.23 25.15 27.27
N ALA A 566 23.35 24.05 28.01
CA ALA A 566 24.60 23.31 28.14
C ALA A 566 25.01 22.69 26.78
N CYS A 567 24.04 22.16 26.03
CA CYS A 567 24.24 21.62 24.69
C CYS A 567 24.67 22.72 23.72
N ILE A 568 23.96 23.86 23.68
CA ILE A 568 24.33 25.02 22.85
C ILE A 568 25.66 25.64 23.29
N ARG A 569 25.99 25.65 24.58
CA ARG A 569 27.30 26.12 25.07
C ARG A 569 28.42 25.16 24.67
N GLN A 570 28.18 23.85 24.69
CA GLN A 570 29.11 22.86 24.18
C GLN A 570 29.26 22.98 22.65
N ASP A 571 28.17 23.24 21.93
CA ASP A 571 28.20 23.42 20.48
C ASP A 571 28.84 24.76 20.08
N ARG A 572 28.69 25.83 20.88
CA ARG A 572 29.43 27.09 20.67
C ARG A 572 30.90 26.97 21.03
N VAL A 573 31.25 26.22 22.08
CA VAL A 573 32.65 25.92 22.39
C VAL A 573 33.25 25.04 21.28
N ARG A 574 32.47 24.14 20.68
CA ARG A 574 32.86 23.38 19.48
C ARG A 574 33.01 24.25 18.24
N GLU A 575 32.06 25.13 17.92
CA GLU A 575 32.13 26.04 16.78
C GLU A 575 33.25 27.07 16.94
N GLN A 576 33.51 27.54 18.16
CA GLN A 576 34.58 28.47 18.44
C GLN A 576 35.95 27.78 18.40
N ALA A 577 36.06 26.53 18.86
CA ALA A 577 37.23 25.69 18.62
C ALA A 577 37.41 25.33 17.12
N PHE A 578 36.32 25.21 16.36
CA PHE A 578 36.34 24.94 14.91
C PHE A 578 36.78 26.18 14.11
N ASN A 579 36.40 27.39 14.55
CA ASN A 579 36.83 28.64 13.95
C ASN A 579 38.26 29.02 14.37
N ASP A 580 38.64 28.78 15.63
CA ASP A 580 40.01 29.03 16.11
C ASP A 580 41.02 28.02 15.52
N ALA A 581 40.59 26.80 15.15
CA ALA A 581 41.41 25.81 14.44
C ALA A 581 41.45 26.01 12.91
N ALA A 582 40.59 26.86 12.34
CA ALA A 582 40.64 27.23 10.92
C ALA A 582 41.64 28.36 10.62
N ASP A 583 42.16 29.02 11.67
CA ASP A 583 43.13 30.11 11.58
C ASP A 583 44.57 29.71 11.96
N ASP A 584 44.81 28.47 12.43
CA ASP A 584 46.16 27.97 12.78
C ASP A 584 46.56 26.79 11.85
N GLU A 585 47.60 27.00 11.05
CA GLU A 585 48.15 26.04 10.06
C GLU A 585 48.83 24.83 10.72
N ASN A 586 48.05 23.97 11.40
CA ASN A 586 48.49 22.63 11.80
C ASN A 586 47.34 21.62 11.70
N ASP A 587 47.33 20.90 10.57
CA ASP A 587 46.27 19.97 10.15
C ASP A 587 46.09 18.72 11.05
N ASP A 588 47.04 18.41 11.94
CA ASP A 588 47.03 17.13 12.67
C ASP A 588 46.07 17.10 13.89
N VAL A 589 45.72 18.25 14.48
CA VAL A 589 44.86 18.31 15.68
C VAL A 589 43.37 18.42 15.31
N ALA A 590 43.06 18.96 14.13
CA ALA A 590 41.69 19.05 13.62
C ALA A 590 41.15 17.68 13.19
N ASP A 591 42.02 16.76 12.79
CA ASP A 591 41.64 15.43 12.29
C ASP A 591 41.31 14.44 13.43
N GLU A 592 41.97 14.58 14.59
CA GLU A 592 41.69 13.78 15.79
C GLU A 592 40.33 14.11 16.43
N LEU A 593 39.91 15.38 16.38
CA LEU A 593 38.61 15.82 16.91
C LEU A 593 37.44 15.44 16.00
N ARG A 594 37.64 15.35 14.68
CA ARG A 594 36.63 14.87 13.70
C ARG A 594 36.25 13.41 13.93
N ARG A 595 37.21 12.54 14.27
CA ARG A 595 36.99 11.09 14.45
C ARG A 595 36.11 10.73 15.65
N SER A 596 35.93 11.64 16.61
CA SER A 596 35.18 11.36 17.84
C SER A 596 33.66 11.60 17.76
N SER A 597 33.10 11.94 16.58
CA SER A 597 31.71 12.45 16.48
C SER A 597 30.86 11.94 15.30
N MET A 598 30.95 10.67 14.88
CA MET A 598 30.17 10.18 13.72
C MET A 598 29.13 9.09 14.04
N THR A 599 27.98 9.18 13.36
CA THR A 599 26.94 8.14 13.24
C THR A 599 26.73 7.79 11.77
N ALA A 600 26.17 6.60 11.50
CA ALA A 600 26.23 5.84 10.24
C ALA A 600 25.54 6.43 8.97
N THR A 601 25.48 7.74 8.78
CA THR A 601 24.96 8.34 7.53
C THR A 601 25.95 9.18 6.74
N ASP A 602 27.18 9.36 7.23
CA ASP A 602 28.13 10.33 6.67
C ASP A 602 29.46 9.67 6.22
N LEU A 603 29.42 8.67 5.32
CA LEU A 603 30.64 8.11 4.71
C LEU A 603 30.87 8.69 3.29
N GLU A 604 32.06 9.29 3.10
CA GLU A 604 32.61 9.78 1.82
C GLU A 604 33.05 8.62 0.88
N PRO A 605 33.20 8.86 -0.44
CA PRO A 605 33.38 7.82 -1.44
C PRO A 605 34.81 7.26 -1.43
N GLY A 606 34.97 6.16 -0.70
CA GLY A 606 36.20 5.38 -0.62
C GLY A 606 36.08 4.14 0.28
N ALA A 607 35.00 4.02 1.07
CA ALA A 607 34.77 2.89 1.95
C ALA A 607 34.56 1.57 1.19
N VAL A 608 35.12 0.48 1.72
CA VAL A 608 34.97 -0.85 1.15
C VAL A 608 33.49 -1.26 1.20
N VAL A 609 32.78 -1.11 0.08
CA VAL A 609 31.39 -1.53 -0.03
C VAL A 609 31.36 -3.03 -0.23
N PHE A 610 30.99 -3.76 0.83
CA PHE A 610 30.60 -5.16 0.68
C PHE A 610 29.55 -5.30 -0.42
N ASP A 611 29.84 -6.10 -1.44
CA ASP A 611 28.86 -6.34 -2.50
C ASP A 611 27.60 -7.02 -1.94
N GLU A 612 26.51 -6.98 -2.71
CA GLU A 612 25.21 -7.50 -2.26
C GLU A 612 25.26 -9.01 -1.92
N GLN A 613 26.23 -9.74 -2.45
CA GLN A 613 26.42 -11.16 -2.18
C GLN A 613 27.17 -11.37 -0.85
N MET A 614 28.20 -10.57 -0.57
CA MET A 614 28.98 -10.62 0.66
C MET A 614 28.17 -10.12 1.86
N LEU A 615 27.36 -9.07 1.71
CA LEU A 615 26.42 -8.63 2.76
C LEU A 615 25.41 -9.72 3.14
N ARG A 616 24.92 -10.48 2.16
CA ARG A 616 24.01 -11.62 2.44
C ARG A 616 24.71 -12.77 3.15
N MET A 617 26.00 -13.00 2.89
CA MET A 617 26.79 -13.98 3.62
C MET A 617 27.04 -13.54 5.06
N ILE A 618 27.48 -12.28 5.26
CA ILE A 618 27.66 -11.67 6.60
C ILE A 618 26.36 -11.77 7.41
N GLN A 619 25.23 -11.44 6.79
CA GLN A 619 23.91 -11.54 7.43
C GLN A 619 23.52 -12.97 7.80
N SER A 620 23.83 -13.95 6.95
CA SER A 620 23.55 -15.36 7.22
C SER A 620 24.37 -15.89 8.39
N GLU A 621 25.67 -15.60 8.39
CA GLU A 621 26.59 -16.09 9.43
C GLU A 621 26.37 -15.39 10.77
N PHE A 622 26.11 -14.08 10.77
CA PHE A 622 25.76 -13.35 11.98
C PHE A 622 24.48 -13.91 12.62
N ALA A 623 23.49 -14.26 11.80
CA ALA A 623 22.26 -14.91 12.28
C ALA A 623 22.51 -16.33 12.83
N ALA A 624 23.46 -17.08 12.26
CA ALA A 624 23.86 -18.38 12.76
C ALA A 624 24.55 -18.27 14.14
N LEU A 625 25.48 -17.31 14.30
CA LEU A 625 26.15 -17.06 15.58
C LEU A 625 25.17 -16.63 16.68
N LEU A 626 24.18 -15.79 16.35
CA LEU A 626 23.09 -15.43 17.28
C LEU A 626 22.25 -16.65 17.69
N ALA A 627 21.98 -17.56 16.75
CA ALA A 627 21.24 -18.78 17.02
C ALA A 627 22.03 -19.75 17.90
N GLU A 628 23.34 -19.91 17.67
CA GLU A 628 24.23 -20.71 18.51
C GLU A 628 24.34 -20.14 19.93
N GLN A 629 24.50 -18.82 20.07
CA GLN A 629 24.55 -18.16 21.38
C GLN A 629 23.23 -18.34 22.14
N SER A 630 22.10 -18.28 21.44
CA SER A 630 20.77 -18.54 22.01
C SER A 630 20.59 -20.00 22.42
N ALA A 631 21.17 -20.94 21.67
CA ALA A 631 21.10 -22.38 21.95
C ALA A 631 22.02 -22.79 23.11
N ALA A 632 23.24 -22.27 23.18
CA ALA A 632 24.19 -22.51 24.27
C ALA A 632 23.66 -22.01 25.63
N PHE A 633 22.83 -20.95 25.62
CA PHE A 633 22.15 -20.44 26.81
C PHE A 633 21.00 -21.35 27.27
N ALA A 634 20.30 -22.02 26.34
CA ALA A 634 19.21 -22.94 26.67
C ALA A 634 19.69 -24.24 27.36
N GLU A 635 20.98 -24.59 27.25
CA GLU A 635 21.56 -25.81 27.81
C GLU A 635 22.26 -25.63 29.18
N ASN A 636 22.55 -24.39 29.63
CA ASN A 636 23.26 -24.13 30.88
C ASN A 636 22.50 -23.13 31.78
N HIS A 637 21.62 -23.65 32.63
CA HIS A 637 20.77 -22.85 33.52
C HIS A 637 21.47 -22.27 34.77
N ASP A 638 22.77 -22.49 34.98
CA ASP A 638 23.38 -22.39 36.32
C ASP A 638 24.64 -21.51 36.45
N LYS A 639 24.86 -20.53 35.57
CA LYS A 639 25.91 -19.52 35.79
C LYS A 639 25.42 -18.09 35.59
N GLN A 640 25.52 -17.30 36.66
CA GLN A 640 25.47 -15.84 36.63
C GLN A 640 26.60 -15.30 35.74
N THR A 641 26.33 -14.92 34.49
CA THR A 641 27.29 -14.15 33.68
C THR A 641 26.61 -13.29 32.60
N ALA A 642 26.91 -11.99 32.66
CA ALA A 642 26.80 -10.90 31.67
C ALA A 642 25.41 -10.47 31.13
N PRO A 643 25.16 -9.15 30.98
CA PRO A 643 23.92 -8.62 30.40
C PRO A 643 23.91 -8.87 28.89
N ILE A 644 23.03 -9.75 28.41
CA ILE A 644 22.87 -10.00 26.97
C ILE A 644 21.92 -8.95 26.40
N ARG A 645 22.44 -8.08 25.53
CA ARG A 645 21.62 -7.21 24.69
C ARG A 645 21.07 -8.05 23.53
N SER A 646 19.74 -8.15 23.41
CA SER A 646 19.08 -8.94 22.37
C SER A 646 19.48 -8.46 20.97
N GLY A 647 19.89 -9.39 20.11
CA GLY A 647 20.32 -9.07 18.73
C GLY A 647 21.80 -8.68 18.57
N CYS A 648 22.61 -8.81 19.62
CA CYS A 648 24.05 -8.58 19.58
C CYS A 648 24.85 -9.86 19.84
N ILE A 649 26.03 -9.97 19.24
CA ILE A 649 27.03 -11.00 19.54
C ILE A 649 28.25 -10.36 20.20
N PRO A 650 29.01 -11.07 21.06
CA PRO A 650 30.28 -10.56 21.56
C PRO A 650 31.35 -10.53 20.47
N CYS A 651 32.25 -9.54 20.51
CA CYS A 651 33.34 -9.38 19.56
C CYS A 651 34.24 -10.63 19.45
N LEU A 652 34.33 -11.46 20.49
CA LEU A 652 35.00 -12.78 20.49
C LEU A 652 34.51 -13.74 19.39
N ARG A 653 33.33 -13.47 18.81
CA ARG A 653 32.73 -14.29 17.74
C ARG A 653 33.07 -13.76 16.34
N LEU A 654 33.69 -12.58 16.23
CA LEU A 654 34.11 -12.00 14.96
C LEU A 654 35.21 -12.82 14.24
N PRO A 655 36.19 -13.45 14.92
CA PRO A 655 37.16 -14.31 14.23
C PRO A 655 36.52 -15.44 13.41
N ASN A 656 35.46 -16.06 13.93
CA ASN A 656 34.72 -17.10 13.20
C ASN A 656 34.09 -16.54 11.92
N LEU A 657 33.62 -15.29 11.97
CA LEU A 657 32.99 -14.65 10.83
C LEU A 657 34.04 -14.27 9.77
N ILE A 658 35.20 -13.77 10.21
CA ILE A 658 36.37 -13.47 9.35
C ILE A 658 36.84 -14.74 8.63
N GLU A 659 36.94 -15.87 9.35
CA GLU A 659 37.34 -17.17 8.78
C GLU A 659 36.34 -17.69 7.73
N VAL A 660 35.02 -17.64 8.02
CA VAL A 660 33.98 -18.09 7.09
C VAL A 660 33.91 -17.22 5.84
N LEU A 661 34.14 -15.92 5.99
CA LEU A 661 34.17 -14.96 4.88
C LEU A 661 35.50 -14.98 4.12
N GLN A 662 36.50 -15.73 4.60
CA GLN A 662 37.85 -15.81 4.03
C GLN A 662 38.51 -14.43 3.88
N LEU A 663 38.29 -13.54 4.86
CA LEU A 663 38.93 -12.23 4.88
C LEU A 663 40.39 -12.39 5.32
N ASP A 664 41.30 -11.71 4.63
CA ASP A 664 42.74 -11.76 4.92
C ASP A 664 43.09 -10.80 6.06
N VAL A 665 42.60 -11.13 7.27
CA VAL A 665 42.76 -10.31 8.47
C VAL A 665 43.35 -11.17 9.59
N THR A 666 44.43 -10.71 10.20
CA THR A 666 45.06 -11.44 11.32
C THR A 666 44.34 -11.16 12.64
N GLU A 667 44.49 -12.06 13.61
CA GLU A 667 43.91 -11.89 14.96
C GLU A 667 44.51 -10.67 15.69
N ASP A 668 45.77 -10.33 15.37
CA ASP A 668 46.44 -9.13 15.88
C ASP A 668 45.80 -7.84 15.35
N GLN A 669 45.47 -7.77 14.05
CA GLN A 669 44.79 -6.63 13.43
C GLN A 669 43.39 -6.40 14.00
N LEU A 670 42.64 -7.48 14.23
CA LEU A 670 41.34 -7.39 14.91
C LEU A 670 41.50 -6.88 16.35
N THR A 671 42.52 -7.36 17.07
CA THR A 671 42.77 -6.95 18.46
C THR A 671 43.11 -5.46 18.54
N GLU A 672 43.95 -4.96 17.64
CA GLU A 672 44.36 -3.57 17.57
C GLU A 672 43.18 -2.65 17.26
N LEU A 673 42.37 -2.97 16.24
CA LEU A 673 41.17 -2.19 15.92
C LEU A 673 40.16 -2.17 17.07
N LEU A 674 39.93 -3.31 17.73
CA LEU A 674 39.03 -3.36 18.89
C LEU A 674 39.51 -2.43 20.01
N GLN A 675 40.82 -2.34 20.25
CA GLN A 675 41.39 -1.41 21.23
C GLN A 675 41.21 0.05 20.81
N GLU A 676 41.44 0.39 19.54
CA GLU A 676 41.27 1.75 19.00
C GLU A 676 39.82 2.25 19.15
N ILE A 677 38.83 1.40 18.89
CA ILE A 677 37.42 1.75 19.05
C ILE A 677 36.92 1.62 20.50
N GLY A 678 37.81 1.34 21.46
CA GLY A 678 37.47 1.20 22.88
C GLY A 678 36.62 -0.04 23.21
N ALA A 679 36.61 -1.04 22.34
CA ALA A 679 35.94 -2.32 22.52
C ALA A 679 36.91 -3.39 23.03
N ASN A 680 36.35 -4.46 23.59
CA ASN A 680 37.08 -5.68 23.94
C ASN A 680 36.33 -6.90 23.43
N TYR A 681 36.92 -8.08 23.58
CA TYR A 681 36.32 -9.33 23.10
C TYR A 681 34.93 -9.66 23.70
N ASP A 682 34.60 -9.14 24.89
CA ASP A 682 33.30 -9.33 25.54
C ASP A 682 32.27 -8.24 25.15
N THR A 683 32.69 -7.23 24.39
CA THR A 683 31.82 -6.13 23.95
C THR A 683 30.77 -6.65 22.98
N LEU A 684 29.50 -6.30 23.22
CA LEU A 684 28.38 -6.75 22.40
C LEU A 684 28.17 -5.81 21.22
N VAL A 685 28.20 -6.37 20.01
CA VAL A 685 28.00 -5.66 18.76
C VAL A 685 26.73 -6.13 18.06
N SER A 686 25.95 -5.18 17.57
CA SER A 686 24.81 -5.39 16.68
C SER A 686 25.27 -5.74 15.26
N PHE A 687 24.33 -6.12 14.40
CA PHE A 687 24.64 -6.43 13.00
C PHE A 687 25.28 -5.25 12.26
N ALA A 688 24.78 -4.02 12.49
CA ALA A 688 25.33 -2.82 11.86
C ALA A 688 26.76 -2.56 12.33
N GLU A 689 26.99 -2.56 13.65
CA GLU A 689 28.32 -2.38 14.24
C GLU A 689 29.31 -3.49 13.79
N CYS A 690 28.83 -4.71 13.58
CA CYS A 690 29.64 -5.80 13.03
C CYS A 690 30.04 -5.55 11.57
N VAL A 691 29.15 -5.02 10.74
CA VAL A 691 29.47 -4.65 9.35
C VAL A 691 30.48 -3.51 9.33
N ASP A 692 30.32 -2.53 10.22
CA ASP A 692 31.24 -1.39 10.32
C ASP A 692 32.65 -1.85 10.73
N ILE A 693 32.77 -2.72 11.75
CA ILE A 693 34.06 -3.29 12.18
C ILE A 693 34.74 -4.07 11.05
N LEU A 694 34.00 -4.89 10.31
CA LEU A 694 34.57 -5.65 9.19
C LEU A 694 34.99 -4.74 8.02
N SER A 695 34.26 -3.65 7.79
CA SER A 695 34.61 -2.66 6.76
C SER A 695 35.93 -1.96 7.12
N LEU A 696 36.08 -1.54 8.38
CA LEU A 696 37.31 -0.92 8.89
C LEU A 696 38.51 -1.88 8.83
N LEU A 697 38.32 -3.17 9.10
CA LEU A 697 39.37 -4.19 8.99
C LEU A 697 39.82 -4.44 7.55
N MET A 698 38.95 -4.19 6.56
CA MET A 698 39.30 -4.31 5.15
C MET A 698 39.95 -3.05 4.61
N GLU A 699 39.56 -1.87 5.10
CA GLU A 699 40.20 -0.60 4.75
C GLU A 699 41.65 -0.51 5.25
N SER A 700 41.95 -1.10 6.42
CA SER A 700 43.33 -1.17 6.94
C SER A 700 44.26 -2.11 6.16
N GLN A 701 43.73 -2.92 5.23
CA GLN A 701 44.53 -3.73 4.31
C GLN A 701 44.98 -2.95 3.08
N GLU A 702 44.19 -1.97 2.61
CA GLU A 702 44.52 -1.18 1.42
C GLU A 702 45.58 -0.10 1.69
N SER A 703 45.73 0.33 2.94
CA SER A 703 46.75 1.31 3.36
C SER A 703 48.17 0.72 3.50
N ASN A 704 48.33 -0.59 3.62
CA ASN A 704 49.63 -1.26 3.78
C ASN A 704 50.34 -1.60 2.45
N VAL A 705 49.84 -1.15 1.29
CA VAL A 705 50.41 -1.47 -0.05
C VAL A 705 51.31 -0.34 -0.61
N ILE A 706 51.57 0.74 0.13
CA ILE A 706 52.38 1.88 -0.36
C ILE A 706 53.78 1.99 0.28
N GLU A 707 54.15 1.15 1.24
CA GLU A 707 55.52 1.11 1.75
C GLU A 707 56.18 -0.24 1.51
N GLU A 708 56.59 -0.51 0.28
CA GLU A 708 57.79 -1.32 -0.02
C GLU A 708 58.12 -1.25 -1.53
N GLY A 709 59.15 -0.47 -1.87
CA GLY A 709 59.77 -0.51 -3.21
C GLY A 709 60.16 0.87 -3.75
N ASP A 710 61.34 1.36 -3.37
CA ASP A 710 62.41 1.71 -4.31
C ASP A 710 63.55 2.44 -3.57
N GLU A 711 64.40 1.67 -2.89
CA GLU A 711 65.83 1.97 -2.84
C GLU A 711 66.44 1.48 -4.16
N ASP A 712 66.84 2.40 -5.05
CA ASP A 712 68.18 2.41 -5.66
C ASP A 712 68.31 3.51 -6.73
N ASP A 713 69.43 4.24 -6.66
CA ASP A 713 70.15 4.97 -7.70
C ASP A 713 69.38 5.96 -8.62
N ASP A 714 69.62 7.27 -8.48
CA ASP A 714 70.80 7.88 -9.12
C ASP A 714 70.78 9.42 -8.97
N ASN A 715 71.83 9.92 -8.31
CA ASN A 715 72.64 11.06 -8.71
C ASN A 715 72.14 12.05 -9.79
N SER A 716 72.31 13.33 -9.43
CA SER A 716 72.83 14.44 -10.25
C SER A 716 71.89 15.60 -10.65
N ASN A 717 72.22 16.76 -10.08
CA ASN A 717 72.30 18.08 -10.72
C ASN A 717 71.16 18.52 -11.65
N TYR A 718 70.36 19.51 -11.22
CA TYR A 718 70.61 20.94 -11.47
C TYR A 718 69.56 21.83 -10.82
#